data_AF-A0A1H7LR74-F1
#
_entry.id   AF-A0A1H7LR74-F1
#
_cell.length_a   1.000
_cell.length_b   1.000
_cell.length_c   1.000
_cell.angle_alpha   90.00
_cell.angle_beta   90.00
_cell.angle_gamma   90.00
#
_symmetry.space_group_name_H-M   'P 1'
#
loop_
_entity.id
_entity.type
_entity.pdbx_description
1 polymer ?
#
loop_
_entity_poly.entity_id
_entity_poly.type
_entity_poly.pdbx_seq_one_letter_code
_entity_poly.pdbx_strand_id
1 'polypeptide(L)'
;MAEGDVVKDRLDDGSRPAQARAGGYAPSSAGGAPAADAGPDPAVAPSGHATAGRPHKAGETPRAARPFRIFHLSDVHFGNHFDESVWNYVGELARRERPDLVVCTGDLVDHGGLFMLAAAQQEFKKFTDHLNDWNRKNGSERNVQFRCVPGNHDCGPWGNLKFRPFSTNFGAIFGAVPIQVPAWMPAYLQYRRSSFLRRCLHRVFQTPALYAIKWGTTLWRFFSGKETGFNVPLLRSDDPQEVVLVYLDSNDAMRLATGNVNAREVTKLKALMLNLRDDTGARPFVPRVALLHHHPLPIPEASIEEGLTSFEPFLVLRNAGLVLKELNRCDVDLILHGHKHYAAFGRLGYSIDHHTEGEIAVLAAGSGGVTHSEPGRNSVNLIDILETGRMSFRSIHFGAGGGAPVHEISRGKKEIHGVEMHKARVHRRAMERQGQWIEKVTHAVGVDPTGVAVVRQDVTQHWFERPGPAQVVPVVCSVSLGRVSHNTIELSELSKSAGHQWVNRPKGPVRLVQAGIDVGRRLTGPAVDYGYQYKCFNTYAITQWETVAASEREALHQDDQQPRRPRERVPELELTSYVVRAPLRALVFKVQLPASEQALKPFMQVMRWSTYPATPLDPYGQFHEHGAPGEWVSDAELTAHESANLIQRGDNLWELNVAYPMVGHRYDVRWRAEPARLAAPTRDSTRSRGRTLALRSALLDVPTVQANVTALREWEQFFRDALKSMTSQTGALDDIEIAMFSYDEARHDLIQALVLSPTKPYLIPRHPLVVPLGEGVIGAALKRSQPVMYVDPLLSGSKHEAAYLYAGEEDTPAGPSTRLAGTRWKYVVAFPLSSDVAGEDLDWGPHTTVGVLTLSSARVDSGLVDLVGQMIAAPPAAGAPAAYGLGDPRAEAGRGPGRSPDADVGAGADDWGASEEPGDAAEDVGDEKRRELAGELLWSYANFLMLCLTEDPVPAGSDDRASLPNTA
;
A
#
# COMPACT_ATOMS: atom_id res chain seq x y z
N MET A 1 18.24 33.90 -54.06
CA MET A 1 18.28 33.05 -55.26
C MET A 1 17.99 31.63 -54.81
N ALA A 2 16.98 30.99 -55.42
CA ALA A 2 16.63 29.55 -55.52
C ALA A 2 16.78 28.67 -54.25
N GLU A 3 15.91 27.74 -53.87
CA GLU A 3 14.72 27.05 -54.40
C GLU A 3 14.13 26.31 -53.16
N GLY A 4 12.84 26.06 -53.03
CA GLY A 4 12.30 24.79 -53.50
C GLY A 4 10.89 24.52 -52.98
N ASP A 5 10.02 24.32 -53.97
CA ASP A 5 8.92 23.36 -54.13
C ASP A 5 7.79 23.17 -53.11
N VAL A 6 6.60 23.33 -53.70
CA VAL A 6 5.24 23.14 -53.23
C VAL A 6 4.79 21.73 -53.62
N VAL A 7 4.23 20.98 -52.68
CA VAL A 7 3.33 19.85 -52.98
C VAL A 7 1.99 20.11 -52.28
N LYS A 8 0.97 20.31 -53.11
CA LYS A 8 -0.45 20.30 -52.75
C LYS A 8 -0.92 18.86 -52.72
N ASP A 9 -1.70 18.48 -51.73
CA ASP A 9 -2.62 17.35 -51.88
C ASP A 9 -4.03 17.65 -51.35
N ARG A 10 -4.97 17.09 -52.10
CA ARG A 10 -6.42 17.26 -52.08
C ARG A 10 -7.06 16.70 -50.81
N LEU A 11 -8.08 17.38 -50.32
CA LEU A 11 -9.10 16.81 -49.41
C LEU A 11 -10.40 16.67 -50.18
N ASP A 12 -10.86 15.43 -50.29
CA ASP A 12 -12.16 15.02 -50.80
C ASP A 12 -13.27 15.20 -49.75
N ASP A 13 -14.43 15.56 -50.29
CA ASP A 13 -15.75 15.67 -49.67
C ASP A 13 -16.28 14.29 -49.22
N GLY A 14 -17.05 14.27 -48.13
CA GLY A 14 -17.81 13.07 -47.79
C GLY A 14 -18.37 12.99 -46.38
N SER A 15 -19.68 13.24 -46.30
CA SER A 15 -20.65 12.64 -45.36
C SER A 15 -20.97 13.36 -44.03
N ARG A 16 -22.14 14.02 -44.05
CA ARG A 16 -23.00 14.28 -42.88
C ARG A 16 -23.57 12.95 -42.35
N PRO A 17 -23.90 12.90 -41.05
CA PRO A 17 -25.16 12.26 -40.67
C PRO A 17 -26.03 13.08 -39.71
N ALA A 18 -27.31 13.12 -40.10
CA ALA A 18 -28.53 12.99 -39.30
C ALA A 18 -28.70 13.74 -37.96
N GLN A 19 -29.62 14.71 -37.99
CA GLN A 19 -30.37 15.21 -36.85
C GLN A 19 -31.19 14.09 -36.18
N ALA A 20 -30.96 13.84 -34.89
CA ALA A 20 -31.82 13.03 -34.05
C ALA A 20 -32.67 13.93 -33.13
N ARG A 21 -33.96 13.64 -33.11
CA ARG A 21 -35.05 14.37 -32.45
C ARG A 21 -34.90 14.40 -30.93
N ALA A 22 -35.17 15.57 -30.36
CA ALA A 22 -35.36 15.79 -28.93
C ALA A 22 -36.63 15.08 -28.43
N GLY A 23 -36.46 14.16 -27.49
CA GLY A 23 -37.54 13.60 -26.68
C GLY A 23 -37.87 14.53 -25.52
N GLY A 24 -39.12 14.99 -25.47
CA GLY A 24 -39.65 15.78 -24.36
C GLY A 24 -39.89 14.93 -23.12
N TYR A 25 -39.46 15.44 -21.96
CA TYR A 25 -39.88 14.95 -20.66
C TYR A 25 -40.78 16.00 -20.00
N ALA A 26 -42.00 15.58 -19.67
CA ALA A 26 -42.97 16.35 -18.89
C ALA A 26 -42.60 16.33 -17.38
N PRO A 27 -42.95 17.36 -16.60
CA PRO A 27 -42.57 17.47 -15.19
C PRO A 27 -43.58 16.78 -14.27
N SER A 28 -43.07 16.00 -13.31
CA SER A 28 -43.86 15.48 -12.19
C SER A 28 -43.86 16.48 -11.02
N SER A 29 -45.06 16.92 -10.66
CA SER A 29 -45.40 17.72 -9.49
C SER A 29 -45.49 16.87 -8.21
N ALA A 30 -44.87 17.34 -7.11
CA ALA A 30 -45.31 17.22 -5.71
C ALA A 30 -44.23 17.89 -4.85
N GLY A 31 -44.46 18.84 -3.94
CA GLY A 31 -45.66 19.14 -3.15
C GLY A 31 -45.49 18.56 -1.74
N GLY A 32 -44.84 19.29 -0.83
CA GLY A 32 -44.76 18.91 0.59
C GLY A 32 -43.79 19.75 1.41
N ALA A 33 -44.29 20.80 2.06
CA ALA A 33 -43.63 21.60 3.09
C ALA A 33 -44.20 21.23 4.49
N PRO A 34 -43.55 21.63 5.61
CA PRO A 34 -43.34 20.77 6.77
C PRO A 34 -44.30 21.02 7.95
N ALA A 35 -44.41 20.02 8.84
CA ALA A 35 -44.99 20.18 10.16
C ALA A 35 -43.87 20.24 11.23
N ALA A 36 -43.93 21.30 12.02
CA ALA A 36 -43.10 21.56 13.19
C ALA A 36 -43.56 20.71 14.38
N ASP A 37 -42.63 20.32 15.24
CA ASP A 37 -42.97 20.06 16.63
C ASP A 37 -41.82 20.49 17.55
N ALA A 38 -42.20 21.21 18.61
CA ALA A 38 -41.32 21.87 19.56
C ALA A 38 -41.55 21.25 20.94
N GLY A 39 -40.47 20.90 21.64
CA GLY A 39 -40.52 20.42 23.02
C GLY A 39 -39.22 20.75 23.76
N PRO A 40 -39.26 21.08 25.06
CA PRO A 40 -38.31 22.01 25.70
C PRO A 40 -37.10 21.35 26.38
N ASP A 41 -36.05 22.16 26.52
CA ASP A 41 -34.81 21.93 27.29
C ASP A 41 -35.05 21.53 28.76
N PRO A 42 -34.07 20.83 29.35
CA PRO A 42 -33.55 21.34 30.61
C PRO A 42 -32.01 21.32 30.75
N ALA A 43 -31.53 22.45 31.28
CA ALA A 43 -30.48 22.64 32.29
C ALA A 43 -29.09 22.00 32.10
N VAL A 44 -28.14 22.90 31.87
CA VAL A 44 -26.68 22.71 31.92
C VAL A 44 -26.19 22.62 33.37
N ALA A 45 -25.39 21.60 33.68
CA ALA A 45 -24.46 21.56 34.81
C ALA A 45 -23.04 21.22 34.30
N PRO A 46 -21.96 21.80 34.87
CA PRO A 46 -20.61 21.59 34.37
C PRO A 46 -19.95 20.40 35.07
N SER A 47 -19.54 19.37 34.33
CA SER A 47 -18.62 18.35 34.84
C SER A 47 -17.51 18.07 33.83
N GLY A 48 -16.28 18.35 34.26
CA GLY A 48 -15.08 17.93 33.56
C GLY A 48 -14.89 16.43 33.75
N HIS A 49 -15.09 15.66 32.68
CA HIS A 49 -14.64 14.27 32.61
C HIS A 49 -13.97 14.03 31.27
N ALA A 50 -12.76 13.47 31.34
CA ALA A 50 -12.04 12.91 30.21
C ALA A 50 -12.93 11.85 29.53
N THR A 51 -13.22 12.09 28.26
CA THR A 51 -14.03 11.22 27.42
C THR A 51 -13.29 9.91 27.16
N ALA A 52 -13.67 8.86 27.88
CA ALA A 52 -13.43 7.48 27.45
C ALA A 52 -14.16 7.27 26.10
N GLY A 53 -13.42 6.88 25.06
CA GLY A 53 -13.93 6.73 23.71
C GLY A 53 -15.10 5.75 23.65
N ARG A 54 -16.21 6.15 23.02
CA ARG A 54 -17.32 5.25 22.70
C ARG A 54 -16.79 4.09 21.84
N PRO A 55 -17.10 2.83 22.16
CA PRO A 55 -16.78 1.71 21.28
C PRO A 55 -17.50 1.89 19.94
N HIS A 56 -16.73 1.95 18.85
CA HIS A 56 -17.25 2.00 17.50
C HIS A 56 -18.12 0.75 17.25
N LYS A 57 -19.34 0.93 16.71
CA LYS A 57 -20.18 -0.18 16.27
C LYS A 57 -19.44 -0.94 15.17
N ALA A 58 -19.02 -2.17 15.47
CA ALA A 58 -18.45 -3.08 14.49
C ALA A 58 -19.51 -3.38 13.41
N GLY A 59 -19.31 -2.88 12.18
CA GLY A 59 -20.18 -3.17 11.05
C GLY A 59 -20.39 -2.03 10.04
N GLU A 60 -20.08 -0.77 10.38
CA GLU A 60 -20.04 0.29 9.36
C GLU A 60 -18.70 0.21 8.63
N THR A 61 -18.72 -0.22 7.35
CA THR A 61 -17.59 -0.04 6.44
C THR A 61 -17.11 1.41 6.53
N PRO A 62 -15.82 1.68 6.78
CA PRO A 62 -15.30 3.03 6.90
C PRO A 62 -15.74 3.84 5.68
N ARG A 63 -16.58 4.86 5.91
CA ARG A 63 -17.00 5.75 4.83
C ARG A 63 -15.73 6.38 4.27
N ALA A 64 -15.42 6.11 2.99
CA ALA A 64 -14.23 6.63 2.33
C ALA A 64 -14.09 8.13 2.66
N ALA A 65 -12.94 8.51 3.23
CA ALA A 65 -12.75 9.87 3.68
C ALA A 65 -12.91 10.84 2.49
N ARG A 66 -13.60 11.95 2.71
CA ARG A 66 -13.74 12.96 1.67
C ARG A 66 -12.36 13.57 1.34
N PRO A 67 -12.04 13.81 0.07
CA PRO A 67 -10.79 14.46 -0.31
C PRO A 67 -10.71 15.85 0.32
N PHE A 68 -9.48 16.34 0.53
CA PHE A 68 -9.24 17.72 0.93
C PHE A 68 -9.51 18.62 -0.27
N ARG A 69 -10.39 19.61 -0.12
CA ARG A 69 -10.89 20.41 -1.25
C ARG A 69 -10.47 21.87 -1.18
N ILE A 70 -9.82 22.33 -2.25
CA ILE A 70 -9.51 23.75 -2.47
C ILE A 70 -10.56 24.36 -3.41
N PHE A 71 -11.13 25.49 -2.99
CA PHE A 71 -11.99 26.36 -3.78
C PHE A 71 -11.17 27.55 -4.29
N HIS A 72 -10.73 27.47 -5.55
CA HIS A 72 -9.87 28.48 -6.17
C HIS A 72 -10.71 29.52 -6.91
N LEU A 73 -10.59 30.75 -6.44
CA LEU A 73 -11.16 31.99 -6.93
C LEU A 73 -10.07 32.91 -7.47
N SER A 74 -10.47 33.86 -8.30
CA SER A 74 -9.62 34.99 -8.69
C SER A 74 -10.49 36.16 -9.13
N ASP A 75 -9.89 37.35 -9.19
CA ASP A 75 -10.45 38.51 -9.91
C ASP A 75 -11.87 38.85 -9.44
N VAL A 76 -12.04 38.98 -8.11
CA VAL A 76 -13.33 39.30 -7.49
C VAL A 76 -13.68 40.78 -7.70
N HIS A 77 -12.66 41.65 -7.73
CA HIS A 77 -12.80 43.07 -8.05
C HIS A 77 -13.86 43.82 -7.23
N PHE A 78 -13.86 43.66 -5.91
CA PHE A 78 -14.73 44.42 -5.01
C PHE A 78 -14.59 45.94 -5.27
N GLY A 79 -15.59 46.51 -5.95
CA GLY A 79 -15.56 47.89 -6.42
C GLY A 79 -16.66 48.20 -7.43
N ASN A 80 -16.32 48.93 -8.48
CA ASN A 80 -17.19 49.30 -9.59
C ASN A 80 -17.54 48.10 -10.48
N HIS A 81 -16.60 47.17 -10.71
CA HIS A 81 -16.82 46.02 -11.61
C HIS A 81 -17.52 44.84 -10.92
N PHE A 82 -17.62 44.89 -9.59
CA PHE A 82 -18.20 43.80 -8.80
C PHE A 82 -19.70 43.59 -9.08
N ASP A 83 -20.12 42.34 -9.17
CA ASP A 83 -21.49 41.89 -9.33
C ASP A 83 -21.92 41.05 -8.12
N GLU A 84 -22.92 41.55 -7.41
CA GLU A 84 -23.42 40.90 -6.21
C GLU A 84 -24.16 39.58 -6.52
N SER A 85 -24.81 39.48 -7.68
CA SER A 85 -25.51 38.25 -8.08
C SER A 85 -24.53 37.11 -8.34
N VAL A 86 -23.41 37.43 -9.00
CA VAL A 86 -22.32 36.49 -9.26
C VAL A 86 -21.68 36.03 -7.94
N TRP A 87 -21.39 36.96 -7.03
CA TRP A 87 -20.82 36.63 -5.73
C TRP A 87 -21.75 35.79 -4.84
N ASN A 88 -23.05 36.07 -4.85
CA ASN A 88 -24.04 35.25 -4.13
C ASN A 88 -24.05 33.81 -4.68
N TYR A 89 -23.99 33.64 -6.01
CA TYR A 89 -23.88 32.33 -6.64
C TYR A 89 -22.59 31.60 -6.25
N VAL A 90 -21.45 32.31 -6.20
CA VAL A 90 -20.19 31.76 -5.69
C VAL A 90 -20.34 31.26 -4.24
N GLY A 91 -21.08 31.98 -3.39
CA GLY A 91 -21.39 31.55 -2.02
C GLY A 91 -22.31 30.33 -1.95
N GLU A 92 -23.29 30.23 -2.82
CA GLU A 92 -24.11 29.02 -2.98
C GLU A 92 -23.27 27.82 -3.42
N LEU A 93 -22.39 28.03 -4.40
CA LEU A 93 -21.50 27.02 -4.93
C LEU A 93 -20.51 26.53 -3.87
N ALA A 94 -19.88 27.43 -3.12
CA ALA A 94 -18.97 27.06 -2.03
C ALA A 94 -19.71 26.27 -0.93
N ARG A 95 -20.94 26.65 -0.57
CA ARG A 95 -21.76 25.88 0.39
C ARG A 95 -22.07 24.47 -0.11
N ARG A 96 -22.44 24.34 -1.39
CA ARG A 96 -22.73 23.05 -2.04
C ARG A 96 -21.51 22.14 -2.05
N GLU A 97 -20.34 22.70 -2.39
CA GLU A 97 -19.12 21.93 -2.62
C GLU A 97 -18.30 21.69 -1.35
N ARG A 98 -18.62 22.38 -0.24
CA ARG A 98 -18.04 22.20 1.11
C ARG A 98 -16.50 22.16 1.10
N PRO A 99 -15.82 23.23 0.66
CA PRO A 99 -14.37 23.25 0.61
C PRO A 99 -13.74 23.25 2.00
N ASP A 100 -12.48 22.84 2.07
CA ASP A 100 -11.63 22.94 3.27
C ASP A 100 -10.72 24.18 3.23
N LEU A 101 -10.43 24.66 2.02
CA LEU A 101 -9.59 25.82 1.79
C LEU A 101 -10.18 26.67 0.66
N VAL A 102 -10.26 27.98 0.85
CA VAL A 102 -10.58 28.96 -0.18
C VAL A 102 -9.31 29.72 -0.53
N VAL A 103 -8.94 29.71 -1.81
CA VAL A 103 -7.77 30.42 -2.34
C VAL A 103 -8.24 31.50 -3.30
N CYS A 104 -7.77 32.73 -3.15
CA CYS A 104 -8.03 33.81 -4.11
C CYS A 104 -6.73 34.35 -4.73
N THR A 105 -6.53 34.16 -6.03
CA THR A 105 -5.27 34.49 -6.74
C THR A 105 -5.21 35.91 -7.27
N GLY A 106 -5.47 36.90 -6.41
CA GLY A 106 -5.33 38.32 -6.72
C GLY A 106 -6.58 39.01 -7.24
N ASP A 107 -6.45 40.33 -7.40
CA ASP A 107 -7.48 41.29 -7.77
C ASP A 107 -8.75 41.13 -6.91
N LEU A 108 -8.54 41.23 -5.59
CA LEU A 108 -9.63 41.19 -4.62
C LEU A 108 -10.50 42.44 -4.71
N VAL A 109 -9.88 43.60 -4.96
CA VAL A 109 -10.53 44.91 -5.04
C VAL A 109 -10.15 45.60 -6.34
N ASP A 110 -11.02 46.48 -6.86
CA ASP A 110 -10.68 47.31 -8.02
C ASP A 110 -9.53 48.30 -7.75
N HIS A 111 -9.40 48.70 -6.47
CA HIS A 111 -8.44 49.70 -6.00
C HIS A 111 -7.86 49.30 -4.63
N GLY A 112 -6.54 49.14 -4.56
CA GLY A 112 -5.73 48.74 -3.40
C GLY A 112 -5.68 49.75 -2.24
N GLY A 113 -6.72 50.56 -2.08
CA GLY A 113 -6.87 51.42 -0.91
C GLY A 113 -7.07 50.59 0.35
N LEU A 114 -6.41 50.99 1.45
CA LEU A 114 -6.44 50.27 2.73
C LEU A 114 -7.86 49.99 3.24
N PHE A 115 -8.78 50.93 3.05
CA PHE A 115 -10.20 50.76 3.37
C PHE A 115 -10.86 49.64 2.55
N MET A 116 -10.65 49.61 1.24
CA MET A 116 -11.28 48.63 0.36
C MET A 116 -10.77 47.23 0.66
N LEU A 117 -9.45 47.09 0.87
CA LEU A 117 -8.84 45.82 1.27
C LEU A 117 -9.37 45.34 2.63
N ALA A 118 -9.55 46.25 3.60
CA ALA A 118 -10.16 45.91 4.89
C ALA A 118 -11.63 45.47 4.77
N ALA A 119 -12.42 46.14 3.91
CA ALA A 119 -13.81 45.76 3.65
C ALA A 119 -13.90 44.39 2.93
N ALA A 120 -12.98 44.14 1.99
CA ALA A 120 -12.85 42.84 1.32
C ALA A 120 -12.46 41.74 2.32
N GLN A 121 -11.50 41.99 3.22
CA GLN A 121 -11.12 41.03 4.27
C GLN A 121 -12.32 40.68 5.15
N GLN A 122 -13.12 41.66 5.57
CA GLN A 122 -14.33 41.43 6.34
C GLN A 122 -15.39 40.62 5.56
N GLU A 123 -15.53 40.86 4.25
CA GLU A 123 -16.42 40.07 3.39
C GLU A 123 -15.96 38.61 3.29
N PHE A 124 -14.67 38.36 3.03
CA PHE A 124 -14.12 37.00 3.00
C PHE A 124 -14.19 36.31 4.36
N LYS A 125 -13.96 37.03 5.46
CA LYS A 125 -14.12 36.48 6.81
C LYS A 125 -15.56 36.04 7.05
N LYS A 126 -16.53 36.89 6.72
CA LYS A 126 -17.96 36.56 6.82
C LYS A 126 -18.33 35.37 5.92
N PHE A 127 -17.79 35.33 4.72
CA PHE A 127 -17.95 34.21 3.78
C PHE A 127 -17.45 32.89 4.39
N THR A 128 -16.22 32.85 4.92
CA THR A 128 -15.69 31.64 5.57
C THR A 128 -16.39 31.28 6.86
N ASP A 129 -16.77 32.26 7.69
CA ASP A 129 -17.53 32.03 8.93
C ASP A 129 -18.88 31.37 8.60
N HIS A 130 -19.55 31.83 7.54
CA HIS A 130 -20.80 31.24 7.08
C HIS A 130 -20.61 29.79 6.60
N LEU A 131 -19.53 29.50 5.87
CA LEU A 131 -19.21 28.12 5.44
C LEU A 131 -18.88 27.23 6.64
N ASN A 132 -18.18 27.75 7.65
CA ASN A 132 -17.86 27.03 8.88
C ASN A 132 -19.11 26.71 9.70
N ASP A 133 -20.00 27.68 9.88
CA ASP A 133 -21.29 27.47 10.54
C ASP A 133 -22.13 26.42 9.80
N TRP A 134 -22.16 26.51 8.47
CA TRP A 134 -22.85 25.53 7.64
C TRP A 134 -22.24 24.12 7.78
N ASN A 135 -20.91 24.00 7.72
CA ASN A 135 -20.22 22.72 7.85
C ASN A 135 -20.45 22.08 9.22
N ARG A 136 -20.40 22.86 10.31
CA ARG A 136 -20.70 22.40 11.68
C ARG A 136 -22.14 21.89 11.81
N LYS A 137 -23.11 22.63 11.26
CA LYS A 137 -24.53 22.20 11.23
C LYS A 137 -24.74 20.90 10.45
N ASN A 138 -23.84 20.59 9.50
CA ASN A 138 -23.87 19.38 8.69
C ASN A 138 -22.80 18.35 9.14
N GLY A 139 -22.43 18.35 10.42
CA GLY A 139 -21.61 17.33 11.05
C GLY A 139 -20.14 17.27 10.62
N SER A 140 -19.58 18.32 9.99
CA SER A 140 -18.15 18.39 9.69
C SER A 140 -17.42 19.28 10.69
N GLU A 141 -16.32 18.76 11.22
CA GLU A 141 -15.43 19.48 12.15
C GLU A 141 -14.37 20.33 11.44
N ARG A 142 -14.20 20.19 10.13
CA ARG A 142 -13.18 20.91 9.38
C ARG A 142 -13.60 22.38 9.17
N ASN A 143 -12.74 23.29 9.61
CA ASN A 143 -12.89 24.72 9.34
C ASN A 143 -12.29 25.07 7.97
N VAL A 144 -13.07 25.78 7.17
CA VAL A 144 -12.67 26.44 5.93
C VAL A 144 -11.68 27.55 6.25
N GLN A 145 -10.48 27.44 5.69
CA GLN A 145 -9.47 28.49 5.74
C GLN A 145 -9.52 29.39 4.50
N PHE A 146 -9.07 30.64 4.61
CA PHE A 146 -8.91 31.55 3.47
C PHE A 146 -7.45 31.92 3.25
N ARG A 147 -7.01 31.91 1.99
CA ARG A 147 -5.67 32.32 1.54
C ARG A 147 -5.76 33.14 0.27
N CYS A 148 -4.86 34.11 0.11
CA CYS A 148 -4.81 34.94 -1.08
C CYS A 148 -3.41 35.47 -1.36
N VAL A 149 -3.20 35.91 -2.59
CA VAL A 149 -2.05 36.69 -3.07
C VAL A 149 -2.57 37.98 -3.71
N PRO A 150 -1.76 39.05 -3.81
CA PRO A 150 -2.21 40.28 -4.43
C PRO A 150 -2.21 40.17 -5.95
N GLY A 151 -3.21 40.78 -6.58
CA GLY A 151 -3.17 41.16 -8.00
C GLY A 151 -2.69 42.59 -8.20
N ASN A 152 -2.68 43.04 -9.45
CA ASN A 152 -2.21 44.39 -9.78
C ASN A 152 -3.13 45.44 -9.15
N HIS A 153 -4.45 45.22 -9.15
CA HIS A 153 -5.43 46.14 -8.59
C HIS A 153 -5.33 46.29 -7.06
N ASP A 154 -4.78 45.29 -6.38
CA ASP A 154 -4.62 45.28 -4.92
C ASP A 154 -3.43 46.12 -4.42
N CYS A 155 -2.49 46.47 -5.30
CA CYS A 155 -1.19 47.02 -4.92
C CYS A 155 -1.11 48.56 -4.89
N GLY A 156 -2.13 49.29 -5.35
CA GLY A 156 -2.06 50.75 -5.43
C GLY A 156 -3.41 51.43 -5.51
N PRO A 157 -3.49 52.73 -5.17
CA PRO A 157 -4.75 53.48 -5.20
C PRO A 157 -5.35 53.63 -6.60
N TRP A 158 -4.53 53.48 -7.66
CA TRP A 158 -4.95 53.52 -9.06
C TRP A 158 -4.68 52.20 -9.81
N GLY A 159 -4.54 51.09 -9.08
CA GLY A 159 -4.49 49.73 -9.64
C GLY A 159 -3.28 49.32 -10.48
N ASN A 160 -2.45 50.25 -10.97
CA ASN A 160 -1.34 49.90 -11.90
C ASN A 160 0.02 50.54 -11.56
N LEU A 161 0.11 51.34 -10.49
CA LEU A 161 1.33 52.04 -10.08
C LEU A 161 1.66 51.72 -8.62
N LYS A 162 2.78 51.03 -8.38
CA LYS A 162 3.33 50.82 -7.04
C LYS A 162 3.92 52.12 -6.51
N PHE A 163 3.13 52.88 -5.75
CA PHE A 163 3.61 54.05 -5.02
C PHE A 163 3.85 53.68 -3.56
N ARG A 164 5.10 53.78 -3.08
CA ARG A 164 5.38 53.66 -1.63
C ARG A 164 4.89 54.94 -0.93
N PRO A 165 4.15 54.84 0.19
CA PRO A 165 4.01 53.67 1.06
C PRO A 165 2.79 52.76 0.79
N PHE A 166 1.91 53.12 -0.14
CA PHE A 166 0.62 52.45 -0.38
C PHE A 166 0.74 51.01 -0.89
N SER A 167 1.83 50.65 -1.57
CA SER A 167 2.09 49.28 -2.03
C SER A 167 2.20 48.22 -0.93
N THR A 168 2.28 48.65 0.33
CA THR A 168 2.29 47.75 1.50
C THR A 168 0.90 47.53 2.11
N ASN A 169 -0.16 48.14 1.54
CA ASN A 169 -1.52 48.03 2.08
C ASN A 169 -2.03 46.59 2.05
N PHE A 170 -1.80 45.85 0.96
CA PHE A 170 -2.25 44.46 0.86
C PHE A 170 -1.67 43.61 1.98
N GLY A 171 -0.35 43.57 2.14
CA GLY A 171 0.27 42.77 3.19
C GLY A 171 -0.03 43.28 4.60
N ALA A 172 -0.44 44.54 4.77
CA ALA A 172 -0.93 45.02 6.05
C ALA A 172 -2.26 44.36 6.44
N ILE A 173 -3.11 44.01 5.46
CA ILE A 173 -4.41 43.38 5.70
C ILE A 173 -4.35 41.86 5.57
N PHE A 174 -3.54 41.31 4.67
CA PHE A 174 -3.52 39.88 4.32
C PHE A 174 -2.16 39.18 4.52
N GLY A 175 -1.11 39.92 4.93
CA GLY A 175 0.24 39.36 5.11
C GLY A 175 0.37 38.43 6.31
N ALA A 176 1.60 38.01 6.62
CA ALA A 176 1.90 37.03 7.67
C ALA A 176 1.32 37.41 9.05
N VAL A 177 1.38 38.71 9.35
CA VAL A 177 0.88 39.28 10.60
C VAL A 177 0.02 40.47 10.20
N PRO A 178 -1.26 40.25 9.86
CA PRO A 178 -2.14 41.31 9.41
C PRO A 178 -2.49 42.24 10.59
N ILE A 179 -2.79 43.51 10.30
CA ILE A 179 -3.41 44.39 11.29
C ILE A 179 -4.78 43.84 11.66
N GLN A 180 -5.18 44.01 12.91
CA GLN A 180 -6.53 43.67 13.32
C GLN A 180 -7.49 44.68 12.71
N VAL A 181 -8.26 44.26 11.70
CA VAL A 181 -9.32 45.09 11.15
C VAL A 181 -10.44 45.18 12.18
N PRO A 182 -10.82 46.39 12.63
CA PRO A 182 -11.81 46.53 13.69
C PRO A 182 -13.16 45.92 13.32
N ALA A 183 -13.88 45.36 14.30
CA ALA A 183 -15.19 44.74 14.08
C ALA A 183 -16.27 45.69 13.57
N TRP A 184 -16.09 47.01 13.76
CA TRP A 184 -16.99 48.04 13.21
C TRP A 184 -16.81 48.27 11.70
N MET A 185 -15.76 47.70 11.09
CA MET A 185 -15.52 47.83 9.66
C MET A 185 -16.60 47.04 8.90
N PRO A 186 -17.36 47.67 8.00
CA PRO A 186 -18.40 46.96 7.27
C PRO A 186 -17.77 45.94 6.32
N ALA A 187 -18.40 44.77 6.22
CA ALA A 187 -18.14 43.85 5.11
C ALA A 187 -18.49 44.54 3.78
N TYR A 188 -17.81 44.19 2.69
CA TYR A 188 -17.95 44.89 1.42
C TYR A 188 -19.40 44.95 0.90
N LEU A 189 -20.19 43.88 1.00
CA LEU A 189 -21.59 43.92 0.55
C LEU A 189 -22.44 44.89 1.39
N GLN A 190 -22.19 44.94 2.71
CA GLN A 190 -22.86 45.89 3.59
C GLN A 190 -22.49 47.33 3.24
N TYR A 191 -21.20 47.56 2.93
CA TYR A 191 -20.72 48.84 2.43
C TYR A 191 -21.39 49.21 1.10
N ARG A 192 -21.42 48.28 0.12
CA ARG A 192 -22.02 48.49 -1.21
C ARG A 192 -23.50 48.86 -1.12
N ARG A 193 -24.27 48.10 -0.33
CA ARG A 193 -25.72 48.31 -0.12
C ARG A 193 -26.05 49.58 0.69
N SER A 194 -25.06 50.20 1.35
CA SER A 194 -25.26 51.45 2.08
C SER A 194 -25.51 52.63 1.15
N SER A 195 -26.23 53.66 1.64
CA SER A 195 -26.44 54.89 0.86
C SER A 195 -25.12 55.59 0.54
N PHE A 196 -25.09 56.36 -0.55
CA PHE A 196 -23.90 57.09 -0.98
C PHE A 196 -23.27 57.94 0.14
N LEU A 197 -24.10 58.68 0.89
CA LEU A 197 -23.64 59.48 2.03
C LEU A 197 -22.96 58.61 3.10
N ARG A 198 -23.55 57.48 3.49
CA ARG A 198 -22.94 56.56 4.45
C ARG A 198 -21.63 55.97 3.91
N ARG A 199 -21.56 55.62 2.63
CA ARG A 199 -20.33 55.12 2.00
C ARG A 199 -19.20 56.17 2.03
N CYS A 200 -19.53 57.44 1.78
CA CYS A 200 -18.58 58.54 1.90
C CYS A 200 -18.13 58.73 3.36
N LEU A 201 -19.06 58.73 4.32
CA LEU A 201 -18.74 58.84 5.75
C LEU A 201 -17.82 57.69 6.20
N HIS A 202 -18.13 56.44 5.85
CA HIS A 202 -17.26 55.30 6.16
C HIS A 202 -15.84 55.52 5.61
N ARG A 203 -15.69 55.88 4.33
CA ARG A 203 -14.37 56.13 3.75
C ARG A 203 -13.64 57.28 4.44
N VAL A 204 -14.30 58.41 4.69
CA VAL A 204 -13.68 59.61 5.27
C VAL A 204 -13.24 59.37 6.71
N PHE A 205 -14.07 58.73 7.55
CA PHE A 205 -13.76 58.55 8.96
C PHE A 205 -12.91 57.31 9.26
N GLN A 206 -13.09 56.21 8.51
CA GLN A 206 -12.44 54.94 8.84
C GLN A 206 -11.06 54.79 8.20
N THR A 207 -10.82 55.42 7.03
CA THR A 207 -9.50 55.35 6.36
C THR A 207 -8.37 55.93 7.22
N PRO A 208 -8.50 57.13 7.83
CA PRO A 208 -7.46 57.66 8.72
C PRO A 208 -7.20 56.77 9.93
N ALA A 209 -8.25 56.18 10.51
CA ALA A 209 -8.12 55.25 11.64
C ALA A 209 -7.34 53.99 11.23
N LEU A 210 -7.62 53.41 10.06
CA LEU A 210 -6.87 52.25 9.55
C LEU A 210 -5.39 52.59 9.29
N TYR A 211 -5.10 53.78 8.74
CA TYR A 211 -3.72 54.22 8.58
C TYR A 211 -3.03 54.44 9.93
N ALA A 212 -3.71 55.03 10.91
CA ALA A 212 -3.15 55.19 12.26
C ALA A 212 -2.79 53.82 12.88
N ILE A 213 -3.66 52.82 12.75
CA ILE A 213 -3.39 51.43 13.19
C ILE A 213 -2.20 50.85 12.43
N LYS A 214 -2.17 50.99 11.10
CA LYS A 214 -1.08 50.49 10.25
C LYS A 214 0.26 51.10 10.66
N TRP A 215 0.34 52.43 10.73
CA TRP A 215 1.57 53.14 11.08
C TRP A 215 2.01 52.86 12.52
N GLY A 216 1.07 52.81 13.47
CA GLY A 216 1.36 52.40 14.85
C GLY A 216 1.95 50.99 14.91
N THR A 217 1.39 50.05 14.14
CA THR A 217 1.90 48.67 14.04
C THR A 217 3.31 48.63 13.42
N THR A 218 3.54 49.39 12.34
CA THR A 218 4.85 49.50 11.70
C THR A 218 5.89 50.07 12.67
N LEU A 219 5.54 51.14 13.38
CA LEU A 219 6.42 51.79 14.35
C LEU A 219 6.77 50.84 15.51
N TRP A 220 5.76 50.13 16.05
CA TRP A 220 5.98 49.13 17.09
C TRP A 220 6.90 48.00 16.63
N ARG A 221 6.75 47.51 15.39
CA ARG A 221 7.65 46.47 14.83
C ARG A 221 9.07 46.95 14.67
N PHE A 222 9.24 48.17 14.16
CA PHE A 222 10.55 48.80 14.03
C PHE A 222 11.24 48.88 15.39
N PHE A 223 10.55 49.35 16.43
CA PHE A 223 11.11 49.39 17.78
C PHE A 223 11.31 48.02 18.43
N SER A 224 10.57 46.99 17.99
CA SER A 224 10.72 45.62 18.48
C SER A 224 11.81 44.83 17.75
N GLY A 225 12.55 45.43 16.80
CA GLY A 225 13.56 44.76 16.00
C GLY A 225 13.00 43.68 15.06
N LYS A 226 11.67 43.64 14.85
CA LYS A 226 11.03 42.70 13.91
C LYS A 226 11.10 43.30 12.50
N GLU A 227 11.21 42.44 11.48
CA GLU A 227 11.19 42.91 10.10
C GLU A 227 9.98 43.81 9.84
N THR A 228 10.24 45.01 9.34
CA THR A 228 9.24 46.08 9.17
C THR A 228 8.38 45.93 7.93
N GLY A 229 8.58 44.85 7.16
CA GLY A 229 7.86 44.57 5.93
C GLY A 229 6.46 43.98 6.17
N PHE A 230 5.46 44.56 5.52
CA PHE A 230 4.18 43.90 5.28
C PHE A 230 4.27 43.05 4.01
N ASN A 231 5.22 42.11 3.98
CA ASN A 231 5.37 41.21 2.84
C ASN A 231 4.44 40.01 3.04
N VAL A 232 3.93 39.48 1.93
CA VAL A 232 3.30 38.15 1.92
C VAL A 232 4.44 37.15 2.08
N PRO A 233 4.43 36.29 3.10
CA PRO A 233 5.51 35.34 3.30
C PRO A 233 5.43 34.27 2.20
N LEU A 234 6.58 33.80 1.72
CA LEU A 234 6.63 32.75 0.69
C LEU A 234 5.94 31.46 1.15
N LEU A 235 5.97 31.17 2.45
CA LEU A 235 5.37 30.02 3.11
C LEU A 235 4.76 30.46 4.42
N ARG A 236 3.68 29.80 4.85
CA ARG A 236 3.08 30.07 6.15
C ARG A 236 3.03 28.81 7.00
N SER A 237 3.30 28.96 8.30
CA SER A 237 3.22 27.86 9.26
C SER A 237 1.77 27.48 9.61
N ASP A 238 0.81 28.38 9.40
CA ASP A 238 -0.62 28.17 9.66
C ASP A 238 -1.38 27.54 8.49
N ASP A 239 -0.70 27.20 7.38
CA ASP A 239 -1.33 26.53 6.24
C ASP A 239 -1.82 25.11 6.59
N PRO A 240 -2.88 24.60 5.92
CA PRO A 240 -3.38 23.23 6.12
C PRO A 240 -2.26 22.18 5.99
N GLN A 241 -2.35 21.06 6.72
CA GLN A 241 -1.30 20.04 6.68
C GLN A 241 -1.30 19.24 5.37
N GLU A 242 -2.42 19.23 4.67
CA GLU A 242 -2.67 18.47 3.45
C GLU A 242 -2.03 19.08 2.20
N VAL A 243 -1.53 20.33 2.28
CA VAL A 243 -0.94 21.06 1.15
C VAL A 243 0.12 22.05 1.63
N VAL A 244 1.20 22.21 0.86
CA VAL A 244 2.17 23.30 1.01
C VAL A 244 1.82 24.39 0.02
N LEU A 245 1.51 25.59 0.51
CA LEU A 245 1.19 26.74 -0.34
C LEU A 245 2.42 27.63 -0.48
N VAL A 246 2.77 27.96 -1.72
CA VAL A 246 3.85 28.89 -2.06
C VAL A 246 3.24 30.20 -2.54
N TYR A 247 3.44 31.30 -1.82
CA TYR A 247 2.85 32.60 -2.15
C TYR A 247 3.86 33.45 -2.91
N LEU A 248 3.55 33.82 -4.15
CA LEU A 248 4.43 34.69 -4.96
C LEU A 248 3.74 36.02 -5.24
N ASP A 249 4.40 37.14 -4.88
CA ASP A 249 3.97 38.47 -5.32
C ASP A 249 4.42 38.71 -6.76
N SER A 250 3.50 38.48 -7.70
CA SER A 250 3.75 38.73 -9.13
C SER A 250 3.72 40.23 -9.51
N ASN A 251 3.68 41.17 -8.55
CA ASN A 251 3.57 42.60 -8.80
C ASN A 251 4.89 43.38 -8.63
N ASP A 252 6.06 42.77 -8.40
CA ASP A 252 7.28 43.45 -7.92
C ASP A 252 7.74 44.63 -8.81
N ALA A 253 7.81 44.44 -10.13
CA ALA A 253 8.29 45.44 -11.10
C ALA A 253 7.24 45.77 -12.17
N MET A 254 6.00 46.03 -11.75
CA MET A 254 4.90 46.36 -12.67
C MET A 254 5.25 47.59 -13.52
N ARG A 255 5.17 47.41 -14.84
CA ARG A 255 4.97 48.51 -15.78
C ARG A 255 3.65 48.21 -16.48
N LEU A 256 2.59 48.94 -16.12
CA LEU A 256 1.21 48.65 -16.52
C LEU A 256 0.72 47.31 -15.92
N ALA A 257 -0.01 46.50 -16.68
CA ALA A 257 -0.56 45.22 -16.28
C ALA A 257 0.42 44.04 -16.37
N THR A 258 1.71 44.27 -16.71
CA THR A 258 2.66 43.17 -16.81
C THR A 258 3.22 42.79 -15.44
N GLY A 259 3.05 41.52 -15.07
CA GLY A 259 3.60 40.95 -13.85
C GLY A 259 5.12 40.70 -13.90
N ASN A 260 5.73 40.66 -12.71
CA ASN A 260 7.09 40.19 -12.48
C ASN A 260 7.23 39.68 -11.04
N VAL A 261 7.78 38.48 -10.85
CA VAL A 261 8.13 37.95 -9.51
C VAL A 261 9.58 38.32 -9.21
N ASN A 262 9.90 38.74 -7.99
CA ASN A 262 11.28 39.09 -7.65
C ASN A 262 12.19 37.86 -7.71
N ALA A 263 13.29 37.91 -8.46
CA ALA A 263 14.22 36.77 -8.56
C ALA A 263 14.76 36.32 -7.18
N ARG A 264 14.92 37.26 -6.23
CA ARG A 264 15.35 36.94 -4.86
C ARG A 264 14.31 36.13 -4.10
N GLU A 265 13.01 36.35 -4.34
CA GLU A 265 11.94 35.55 -3.72
C GLU A 265 12.00 34.10 -4.23
N VAL A 266 12.17 33.95 -5.54
CA VAL A 266 12.31 32.64 -6.17
C VAL A 266 13.56 31.91 -5.67
N THR A 267 14.70 32.59 -5.54
CA THR A 267 15.92 31.97 -4.97
C THR A 267 15.75 31.62 -3.49
N LYS A 268 15.06 32.46 -2.70
CA LYS A 268 14.76 32.19 -1.28
C LYS A 268 13.86 30.98 -1.11
N LEU A 269 12.94 30.73 -2.04
CA LEU A 269 12.02 29.58 -1.99
C LEU A 269 12.77 28.26 -1.83
N LYS A 270 13.87 28.06 -2.56
CA LYS A 270 14.68 26.83 -2.46
C LYS A 270 15.23 26.63 -1.05
N ALA A 271 15.79 27.67 -0.44
CA ALA A 271 16.29 27.60 0.93
C ALA A 271 15.18 27.32 1.93
N LEU A 272 13.99 27.92 1.74
CA LEU A 272 12.84 27.67 2.59
C LEU A 272 12.26 26.26 2.45
N MET A 273 12.21 25.71 1.23
CA MET A 273 11.84 24.31 0.98
C MET A 273 12.82 23.33 1.65
N LEU A 274 14.12 23.63 1.60
CA LEU A 274 15.14 22.86 2.30
C LEU A 274 15.01 22.96 3.83
N ASN A 275 14.59 24.11 4.37
CA ASN A 275 14.33 24.21 5.81
C ASN A 275 13.06 23.45 6.21
N LEU A 276 11.99 23.51 5.42
CA LEU A 276 10.77 22.72 5.62
C LEU A 276 11.05 21.21 5.65
N ARG A 277 12.08 20.76 4.95
CA ARG A 277 12.54 19.37 4.93
C ARG A 277 13.07 18.93 6.30
N ASP A 278 13.75 19.82 7.00
CA ASP A 278 14.44 19.54 8.26
C ASP A 278 13.56 19.82 9.49
N ASP A 279 12.56 20.70 9.37
CA ASP A 279 11.49 20.85 10.36
C ASP A 279 10.57 19.61 10.32
N THR A 280 10.74 18.74 11.32
CA THR A 280 10.28 17.33 11.42
C THR A 280 8.75 17.06 11.39
N GLY A 281 7.92 17.99 10.91
CA GLY A 281 6.47 17.89 10.89
C GLY A 281 5.84 17.48 9.55
N ALA A 282 5.42 16.22 9.44
CA ALA A 282 4.27 15.68 8.68
C ALA A 282 3.99 16.05 7.20
N ARG A 283 4.73 16.93 6.53
CA ARG A 283 4.38 17.43 5.17
C ARG A 283 5.26 17.04 3.97
N PRO A 284 6.19 16.07 4.02
CA PRO A 284 7.16 15.93 2.94
C PRO A 284 6.53 15.40 1.64
N PHE A 285 5.47 14.58 1.73
CA PHE A 285 4.82 14.00 0.55
C PHE A 285 3.56 14.75 0.13
N VAL A 286 3.21 15.84 0.83
CA VAL A 286 2.01 16.60 0.50
C VAL A 286 2.23 17.40 -0.77
N PRO A 287 1.18 17.64 -1.57
CA PRO A 287 1.28 18.47 -2.75
C PRO A 287 1.75 19.90 -2.44
N ARG A 288 2.53 20.46 -3.36
CA ARG A 288 3.05 21.82 -3.31
C ARG A 288 2.31 22.65 -4.37
N VAL A 289 1.57 23.67 -3.96
CA VAL A 289 0.75 24.52 -4.83
C VAL A 289 1.25 25.96 -4.74
N ALA A 290 1.66 26.55 -5.87
CA ALA A 290 2.04 27.95 -5.94
C ALA A 290 0.85 28.84 -6.29
N LEU A 291 0.78 29.99 -5.63
CA LEU A 291 -0.24 31.00 -5.78
C LEU A 291 0.42 32.26 -6.34
N LEU A 292 -0.08 32.75 -7.46
CA LEU A 292 0.37 34.00 -8.07
C LEU A 292 -0.78 34.58 -8.90
N HIS A 293 -0.73 35.87 -9.25
CA HIS A 293 -1.86 36.49 -9.97
C HIS A 293 -1.68 36.46 -11.49
N HIS A 294 -0.56 36.97 -12.00
CA HIS A 294 -0.31 37.09 -13.44
C HIS A 294 0.03 35.75 -14.09
N HIS A 295 -0.58 35.43 -15.22
CA HIS A 295 -0.39 34.14 -15.87
C HIS A 295 1.07 33.88 -16.31
N PRO A 296 1.64 32.71 -15.98
CA PRO A 296 2.99 32.34 -16.39
C PRO A 296 3.05 31.68 -17.77
N LEU A 297 1.90 31.31 -18.34
CA LEU A 297 1.76 30.73 -19.68
C LEU A 297 0.74 31.55 -20.50
N PRO A 298 0.93 31.67 -21.82
CA PRO A 298 -0.08 32.22 -22.74
C PRO A 298 -1.42 31.49 -22.64
N ILE A 299 -2.53 32.18 -22.88
CA ILE A 299 -3.89 31.63 -22.87
C ILE A 299 -4.45 31.74 -24.29
N PRO A 300 -4.54 30.63 -25.06
CA PRO A 300 -4.81 30.68 -26.51
C PRO A 300 -6.07 31.46 -26.90
N GLU A 301 -7.17 31.30 -26.16
CA GLU A 301 -8.47 31.90 -26.47
C GLU A 301 -8.57 33.38 -26.07
N ALA A 302 -7.61 33.90 -25.29
CA ALA A 302 -7.68 35.22 -24.71
C ALA A 302 -7.23 36.36 -25.66
N SER A 303 -6.81 36.01 -26.88
CA SER A 303 -6.11 36.90 -27.83
C SER A 303 -6.98 37.44 -28.97
N ILE A 304 -8.22 36.96 -29.13
CA ILE A 304 -8.96 37.12 -30.40
C ILE A 304 -9.78 38.43 -30.48
N GLU A 305 -10.19 39.06 -29.37
CA GLU A 305 -11.22 40.12 -29.44
C GLU A 305 -10.98 41.45 -28.68
N GLU A 306 -9.82 41.71 -28.07
CA GLU A 306 -9.69 42.90 -27.19
C GLU A 306 -8.59 43.89 -27.65
N GLY A 307 -8.89 45.19 -27.58
CA GLY A 307 -8.10 46.31 -28.15
C GLY A 307 -6.66 46.49 -27.64
N LEU A 308 -6.04 47.64 -27.98
CA LEU A 308 -4.60 47.93 -27.77
C LEU A 308 -4.06 47.68 -26.34
N THR A 309 -4.91 47.71 -25.31
CA THR A 309 -4.54 47.47 -23.90
C THR A 309 -4.65 46.02 -23.45
N SER A 310 -5.22 45.14 -24.28
CA SER A 310 -5.46 43.72 -23.98
C SER A 310 -4.50 42.78 -24.73
N PHE A 311 -3.47 43.34 -25.35
CA PHE A 311 -2.49 42.61 -26.14
C PHE A 311 -1.68 41.66 -25.23
N GLU A 312 -1.86 40.35 -25.45
CA GLU A 312 -1.37 39.24 -24.61
C GLU A 312 0.13 39.33 -24.23
N PRO A 313 1.07 39.72 -25.13
CA PRO A 313 2.49 39.87 -24.77
C PRO A 313 2.79 40.83 -23.61
N PHE A 314 1.88 41.76 -23.29
CA PHE A 314 2.03 42.67 -22.15
C PHE A 314 1.37 42.17 -20.87
N LEU A 315 0.69 41.03 -20.91
CA LEU A 315 -0.04 40.47 -19.77
C LEU A 315 0.64 39.21 -19.21
N VAL A 316 1.49 38.54 -20.01
CA VAL A 316 2.31 37.41 -19.56
C VAL A 316 3.37 37.88 -18.56
N LEU A 317 3.58 37.08 -17.51
CA LEU A 317 4.63 37.29 -16.52
C LEU A 317 6.02 37.41 -17.18
N ARG A 318 6.69 38.56 -17.04
CA ARG A 318 7.94 38.87 -17.78
C ARG A 318 9.06 37.86 -17.59
N ASN A 319 9.18 37.33 -16.37
CA ASN A 319 10.19 36.36 -16.00
C ASN A 319 9.60 34.95 -15.78
N ALA A 320 8.50 34.63 -16.48
CA ALA A 320 7.81 33.33 -16.36
C ALA A 320 8.76 32.13 -16.49
N GLY A 321 9.68 32.13 -17.46
CA GLY A 321 10.62 31.04 -17.65
C GLY A 321 11.52 30.77 -16.43
N LEU A 322 11.99 31.82 -15.76
CA LEU A 322 12.76 31.68 -14.51
C LEU A 322 11.87 31.15 -13.38
N VAL A 323 10.68 31.73 -13.21
CA VAL A 323 9.74 31.35 -12.14
C VAL A 323 9.34 29.89 -12.28
N LEU A 324 8.88 29.47 -13.46
CA LEU A 324 8.44 28.10 -13.72
C LEU A 324 9.59 27.09 -13.56
N LYS A 325 10.80 27.42 -14.03
CA LYS A 325 12.00 26.58 -13.85
C LYS A 325 12.30 26.33 -12.37
N GLU A 326 12.29 27.39 -11.56
CA GLU A 326 12.62 27.28 -10.14
C GLU A 326 11.48 26.66 -9.32
N LEU A 327 10.22 26.87 -9.69
CA LEU A 327 9.07 26.16 -9.09
C LEU A 327 9.13 24.66 -9.41
N ASN A 328 9.49 24.28 -10.64
CA ASN A 328 9.70 22.88 -10.99
C ASN A 328 10.87 22.26 -10.22
N ARG A 329 11.98 22.99 -10.04
CA ARG A 329 13.11 22.56 -9.18
C ARG A 329 12.73 22.39 -7.72
N CYS A 330 11.72 23.11 -7.25
CA CYS A 330 11.16 22.96 -5.90
C CYS A 330 10.01 21.95 -5.87
N ASP A 331 9.85 21.11 -6.90
CA ASP A 331 8.76 20.12 -7.03
C ASP A 331 7.36 20.72 -6.74
N VAL A 332 7.06 21.91 -7.23
CA VAL A 332 5.70 22.49 -7.18
C VAL A 332 4.80 21.77 -8.20
N ASP A 333 3.70 21.16 -7.76
CA ASP A 333 2.82 20.37 -8.62
C ASP A 333 1.92 21.24 -9.49
N LEU A 334 1.42 22.34 -8.90
CA LEU A 334 0.33 23.12 -9.46
C LEU A 334 0.57 24.60 -9.19
N ILE A 335 0.34 25.43 -10.20
CA ILE A 335 0.30 26.88 -10.10
C ILE A 335 -1.16 27.32 -10.28
N LEU A 336 -1.67 28.06 -9.31
CA LEU A 336 -2.97 28.72 -9.38
C LEU A 336 -2.77 30.19 -9.71
N HIS A 337 -3.51 30.68 -10.70
CA HIS A 337 -3.48 32.10 -11.07
C HIS A 337 -4.82 32.62 -11.63
N GLY A 338 -4.85 33.92 -11.97
CA GLY A 338 -5.99 34.57 -12.64
C GLY A 338 -5.53 35.63 -13.63
N HIS A 339 -5.94 36.89 -13.40
CA HIS A 339 -5.59 38.11 -14.14
C HIS A 339 -6.33 38.32 -15.47
N LYS A 340 -6.47 37.29 -16.30
CA LYS A 340 -7.11 37.43 -17.63
C LYS A 340 -8.62 37.19 -17.62
N HIS A 341 -9.16 36.70 -16.50
CA HIS A 341 -10.57 36.32 -16.32
C HIS A 341 -11.02 35.21 -17.29
N TYR A 342 -10.13 34.25 -17.57
CA TYR A 342 -10.47 33.02 -18.30
C TYR A 342 -9.98 31.81 -17.50
N ALA A 343 -10.80 30.78 -17.44
CA ALA A 343 -10.34 29.48 -16.97
C ALA A 343 -9.51 28.81 -18.07
N ALA A 344 -8.33 28.35 -17.70
CA ALA A 344 -7.39 27.70 -18.60
C ALA A 344 -6.59 26.67 -17.81
N PHE A 345 -6.22 25.58 -18.47
CA PHE A 345 -5.35 24.56 -17.89
C PHE A 345 -4.27 24.19 -18.89
N GLY A 346 -3.02 24.29 -18.44
CA GLY A 346 -1.85 23.87 -19.19
C GLY A 346 -0.96 22.99 -18.32
N ARG A 347 -0.17 22.15 -18.97
CA ARG A 347 0.93 21.43 -18.32
C ARG A 347 2.20 21.67 -19.11
N LEU A 348 3.31 21.82 -18.39
CA LEU A 348 4.61 22.06 -18.98
C LEU A 348 5.61 21.03 -18.46
N GLY A 349 6.17 20.26 -19.38
CA GLY A 349 7.28 19.36 -19.14
C GLY A 349 8.61 20.12 -19.15
N TYR A 350 9.46 19.84 -18.17
CA TYR A 350 10.81 20.32 -18.05
C TYR A 350 11.77 19.14 -18.06
N SER A 351 12.75 19.19 -18.95
CA SER A 351 13.98 18.39 -18.87
C SER A 351 15.09 19.33 -18.42
N ILE A 352 15.30 19.47 -17.11
CA ILE A 352 16.31 20.40 -16.59
C ILE A 352 17.70 19.78 -16.68
N ASP A 353 17.82 18.50 -16.35
CA ASP A 353 19.04 17.68 -16.41
C ASP A 353 18.67 16.23 -16.81
N HIS A 354 19.63 15.39 -17.20
CA HIS A 354 19.42 13.99 -17.64
C HIS A 354 18.67 13.07 -16.62
N HIS A 355 18.35 13.57 -15.43
CA HIS A 355 17.73 12.82 -14.34
C HIS A 355 16.50 13.51 -13.72
N THR A 356 16.09 14.68 -14.21
CA THR A 356 14.98 15.47 -13.64
C THR A 356 14.00 15.90 -14.72
N GLU A 357 13.27 14.92 -15.24
CA GLU A 357 12.01 15.18 -15.93
C GLU A 357 10.93 15.54 -14.90
N GLY A 358 10.30 16.69 -15.10
CA GLY A 358 9.25 17.19 -14.23
C GLY A 358 8.13 17.82 -15.03
N GLU A 359 6.90 17.60 -14.61
CA GLU A 359 5.73 18.28 -15.13
C GLU A 359 5.21 19.25 -14.05
N ILE A 360 4.87 20.47 -14.49
CA ILE A 360 4.18 21.45 -13.66
C ILE A 360 2.85 21.82 -14.33
N ALA A 361 1.78 21.75 -13.56
CA ALA A 361 0.46 22.14 -14.01
C ALA A 361 0.22 23.63 -13.71
N VAL A 362 -0.48 24.31 -14.60
CA VAL A 362 -0.87 25.71 -14.47
C VAL A 362 -2.38 25.81 -14.68
N LEU A 363 -3.09 26.32 -13.67
CA LEU A 363 -4.55 26.39 -13.65
C LEU A 363 -4.98 27.84 -13.38
N ALA A 364 -5.60 28.43 -14.40
CA ALA A 364 -6.21 29.75 -14.32
C ALA A 364 -7.66 29.62 -13.81
N ALA A 365 -8.07 30.52 -12.92
CA ALA A 365 -9.48 30.77 -12.67
C ALA A 365 -9.96 31.93 -13.56
N GLY A 366 -11.23 31.88 -13.95
CA GLY A 366 -11.95 33.05 -14.44
C GLY A 366 -12.26 34.03 -13.32
N SER A 367 -13.11 35.02 -13.60
CA SER A 367 -13.54 35.95 -12.55
C SER A 367 -14.57 35.30 -11.62
N GLY A 368 -14.40 35.55 -10.32
CA GLY A 368 -15.34 35.15 -9.27
C GLY A 368 -16.37 36.22 -8.90
N GLY A 369 -16.32 37.42 -9.50
CA GLY A 369 -17.10 38.55 -9.03
C GLY A 369 -17.42 39.63 -10.05
N VAL A 370 -17.03 39.51 -11.31
CA VAL A 370 -17.21 40.57 -12.32
C VAL A 370 -18.36 40.24 -13.29
N THR A 371 -19.07 41.27 -13.75
CA THR A 371 -19.99 41.13 -14.89
C THR A 371 -19.19 41.12 -16.19
N HIS A 372 -19.30 40.05 -16.98
CA HIS A 372 -18.69 39.94 -18.30
C HIS A 372 -19.77 39.87 -19.39
N SER A 373 -19.53 40.45 -20.56
CA SER A 373 -20.42 40.31 -21.71
C SER A 373 -20.42 38.89 -22.28
N GLU A 374 -19.29 38.19 -22.17
CA GLU A 374 -19.10 36.85 -22.71
C GLU A 374 -19.43 35.77 -21.66
N PRO A 375 -20.28 34.79 -21.99
CA PRO A 375 -20.52 33.62 -21.15
C PRO A 375 -19.24 32.81 -20.93
N GLY A 376 -18.99 32.35 -19.69
CA GLY A 376 -17.90 31.42 -19.39
C GLY A 376 -16.58 32.06 -18.91
N ARG A 377 -16.45 33.40 -18.98
CA ARG A 377 -15.34 34.15 -18.34
C ARG A 377 -15.41 34.10 -16.81
N ASN A 378 -16.63 33.98 -16.29
CA ASN A 378 -16.85 33.72 -14.88
C ASN A 378 -16.69 32.23 -14.59
N SER A 379 -15.77 31.89 -13.69
CA SER A 379 -15.56 30.51 -13.27
C SER A 379 -14.84 30.41 -11.93
N VAL A 380 -15.01 29.27 -11.28
CA VAL A 380 -14.20 28.86 -10.13
C VAL A 380 -13.61 27.49 -10.39
N ASN A 381 -12.50 27.19 -9.73
CA ASN A 381 -11.89 25.86 -9.77
C ASN A 381 -12.10 25.14 -8.43
N LEU A 382 -12.42 23.85 -8.50
CA LEU A 382 -12.46 22.95 -7.35
C LEU A 382 -11.35 21.92 -7.52
N ILE A 383 -10.41 21.90 -6.59
CA ILE A 383 -9.25 21.00 -6.61
C ILE A 383 -9.42 20.02 -5.46
N ASP A 384 -9.50 18.73 -5.78
CA ASP A 384 -9.60 17.64 -4.84
C ASP A 384 -8.20 17.01 -4.66
N ILE A 385 -7.66 17.06 -3.45
CA ILE A 385 -6.44 16.37 -3.02
C ILE A 385 -6.87 15.06 -2.33
N LEU A 386 -6.50 13.93 -2.94
CA LEU A 386 -6.75 12.60 -2.41
C LEU A 386 -5.78 12.28 -1.27
N GLU A 387 -6.09 11.24 -0.48
CA GLU A 387 -5.24 10.80 0.62
C GLU A 387 -3.85 10.34 0.15
N THR A 388 -3.73 9.92 -1.11
CA THR A 388 -2.45 9.57 -1.77
C THR A 388 -1.63 10.81 -2.18
N GLY A 389 -2.13 12.01 -1.92
CA GLY A 389 -1.57 13.28 -2.42
C GLY A 389 -1.86 13.55 -3.88
N ARG A 390 -2.52 12.64 -4.62
CA ARG A 390 -2.92 12.93 -6.00
C ARG A 390 -3.94 14.06 -6.04
N MET A 391 -3.87 14.83 -7.12
CA MET A 391 -4.77 15.97 -7.30
C MET A 391 -5.57 15.83 -8.59
N SER A 392 -6.84 16.21 -8.48
CA SER A 392 -7.73 16.38 -9.61
C SER A 392 -8.43 17.73 -9.49
N PHE A 393 -8.87 18.29 -10.60
CA PHE A 393 -9.62 19.55 -10.58
C PHE A 393 -10.86 19.48 -11.46
N ARG A 394 -11.80 20.39 -11.19
CA ARG A 394 -12.92 20.73 -12.07
C ARG A 394 -13.12 22.23 -12.10
N SER A 395 -13.25 22.78 -13.29
CA SER A 395 -13.65 24.18 -13.49
C SER A 395 -15.16 24.24 -13.62
N ILE A 396 -15.80 25.14 -12.88
CA ILE A 396 -17.23 25.39 -12.94
C ILE A 396 -17.41 26.77 -13.55
N HIS A 397 -17.88 26.79 -14.80
CA HIS A 397 -18.18 28.01 -15.53
C HIS A 397 -19.61 28.45 -15.27
N PHE A 398 -19.83 29.76 -15.18
CA PHE A 398 -21.15 30.31 -14.95
C PHE A 398 -21.38 31.64 -15.67
N GLY A 399 -22.64 32.09 -15.63
CA GLY A 399 -23.15 33.18 -16.44
C GLY A 399 -22.45 34.53 -16.25
N ALA A 400 -22.72 35.41 -17.21
CA ALA A 400 -22.22 36.78 -17.35
C ALA A 400 -22.47 37.70 -16.14
N GLY A 401 -23.48 37.43 -15.31
CA GLY A 401 -23.98 38.37 -14.30
C GLY A 401 -25.01 39.35 -14.89
N GLY A 402 -25.13 40.54 -14.30
CA GLY A 402 -26.02 41.61 -14.79
C GLY A 402 -27.49 41.44 -14.44
N GLY A 403 -27.80 40.65 -13.40
CA GLY A 403 -29.19 40.34 -13.00
C GLY A 403 -29.82 39.18 -13.77
N ALA A 404 -29.13 38.61 -14.76
CA ALA A 404 -29.52 37.34 -15.36
C ALA A 404 -29.28 36.18 -14.38
N PRO A 405 -30.11 35.12 -14.40
CA PRO A 405 -29.86 33.93 -13.60
C PRO A 405 -28.51 33.31 -13.99
N VAL A 406 -27.69 33.03 -12.98
CA VAL A 406 -26.38 32.45 -13.14
C VAL A 406 -26.54 30.93 -13.22
N HIS A 407 -26.25 30.34 -14.38
CA HIS A 407 -26.34 28.89 -14.62
C HIS A 407 -24.96 28.25 -14.77
N GLU A 408 -24.81 27.02 -14.27
CA GLU A 408 -23.62 26.18 -14.49
C GLU A 408 -23.57 25.71 -15.95
N ILE A 409 -22.48 26.00 -16.66
CA ILE A 409 -22.35 25.72 -18.10
C ILE A 409 -21.68 24.37 -18.36
N SER A 410 -20.61 24.04 -17.61
CA SER A 410 -19.84 22.82 -17.82
C SER A 410 -19.17 22.34 -16.54
N ARG A 411 -18.97 21.01 -16.46
CA ARG A 411 -18.29 20.33 -15.36
C ARG A 411 -17.48 19.15 -15.91
N GLY A 412 -16.15 19.28 -15.93
CA GLY A 412 -15.24 18.20 -16.28
C GLY A 412 -14.25 17.96 -15.15
N LYS A 413 -14.16 16.72 -14.64
CA LYS A 413 -13.08 16.33 -13.72
C LYS A 413 -11.86 15.94 -14.55
N LYS A 414 -10.70 16.53 -14.24
CA LYS A 414 -9.42 16.24 -14.88
C LYS A 414 -8.37 15.96 -13.81
N GLU A 415 -7.54 14.96 -14.04
CA GLU A 415 -6.37 14.72 -13.19
C GLU A 415 -5.33 15.82 -13.44
N ILE A 416 -4.64 16.27 -12.39
CA ILE A 416 -3.57 17.28 -12.55
C ILE A 416 -2.33 16.64 -13.14
N HIS A 417 -1.95 15.47 -12.63
CA HIS A 417 -0.82 14.66 -13.11
C HIS A 417 -1.27 13.21 -13.33
N GLY A 418 -0.63 12.51 -14.26
CA GLY A 418 -0.79 11.05 -14.37
C GLY A 418 -0.21 10.32 -13.15
N VAL A 419 -0.59 9.06 -12.95
CA VAL A 419 -0.11 8.21 -11.83
C VAL A 419 1.43 8.16 -11.81
N GLU A 420 2.07 7.96 -12.97
CA GLU A 420 3.52 7.87 -13.09
C GLU A 420 4.23 9.16 -12.70
N MET A 421 3.73 10.31 -13.18
CA MET A 421 4.29 11.61 -12.82
C MET A 421 4.12 11.92 -11.33
N HIS A 422 2.98 11.52 -10.74
CA HIS A 422 2.75 11.63 -9.30
C HIS A 422 3.76 10.79 -8.50
N LYS A 423 3.93 9.51 -8.88
CA LYS A 423 4.90 8.59 -8.26
C LYS A 423 6.33 9.14 -8.33
N ALA A 424 6.77 9.63 -9.49
CA ALA A 424 8.09 10.23 -9.67
C ALA A 424 8.30 11.48 -8.78
N ARG A 425 7.27 12.33 -8.64
CA ARG A 425 7.32 13.52 -7.75
C ARG A 425 7.39 13.14 -6.28
N VAL A 426 6.57 12.18 -5.85
CA VAL A 426 6.61 11.65 -4.48
C VAL A 426 7.96 11.01 -4.19
N HIS A 427 8.53 10.28 -5.15
CA HIS A 427 9.88 9.73 -5.05
C HIS A 427 10.92 10.84 -4.79
N ARG A 428 10.97 11.90 -5.59
CA ARG A 428 11.92 13.01 -5.39
C ARG A 428 11.78 13.68 -4.03
N ARG A 429 10.56 13.97 -3.59
CA ARG A 429 10.30 14.50 -2.24
C ARG A 429 10.76 13.57 -1.14
N ALA A 430 10.64 12.27 -1.36
CA ALA A 430 11.14 11.25 -0.44
C ALA A 430 12.66 11.18 -0.42
N MET A 431 13.33 11.35 -1.57
CA MET A 431 14.79 11.51 -1.62
C MET A 431 15.22 12.73 -0.80
N GLU A 432 14.60 13.89 -1.02
CA GLU A 432 14.89 15.12 -0.28
C GLU A 432 14.76 14.87 1.23
N ARG A 433 13.61 14.34 1.66
CA ARG A 433 13.31 14.11 3.08
C ARG A 433 14.26 13.12 3.73
N GLN A 434 14.43 11.94 3.12
CA GLN A 434 15.17 10.84 3.74
C GLN A 434 16.69 10.95 3.55
N GLY A 435 17.15 11.77 2.60
CA GLY A 435 18.57 11.90 2.28
C GLY A 435 19.21 10.59 1.81
N GLN A 436 18.41 9.68 1.25
CA GLN A 436 18.84 8.39 0.72
C GLN A 436 17.88 7.96 -0.39
N TRP A 437 18.33 7.10 -1.30
CA TRP A 437 17.47 6.47 -2.31
C TRP A 437 18.11 5.19 -2.86
N ILE A 438 17.29 4.40 -3.53
CA ILE A 438 17.67 3.12 -4.11
C ILE A 438 17.33 3.15 -5.60
N GLU A 439 18.27 2.73 -6.44
CA GLU A 439 18.01 2.59 -7.88
C GLU A 439 17.06 1.43 -8.16
N LYS A 440 17.40 0.22 -7.66
CA LYS A 440 16.61 -0.97 -7.92
C LYS A 440 16.57 -1.91 -6.73
N VAL A 441 15.40 -2.50 -6.49
CA VAL A 441 15.23 -3.66 -5.63
C VAL A 441 14.63 -4.77 -6.46
N THR A 442 15.26 -5.94 -6.42
CA THR A 442 14.69 -7.18 -6.93
C THR A 442 14.24 -8.00 -5.73
N HIS A 443 12.94 -8.21 -5.60
CA HIS A 443 12.33 -9.05 -4.57
C HIS A 443 11.79 -10.31 -5.24
N ALA A 444 12.52 -11.41 -5.08
CA ALA A 444 12.20 -12.69 -5.70
C ALA A 444 11.71 -13.67 -4.63
N VAL A 445 10.63 -14.38 -4.93
CA VAL A 445 10.12 -15.49 -4.13
C VAL A 445 10.00 -16.71 -5.02
N GLY A 446 10.74 -17.76 -4.70
CA GLY A 446 10.56 -19.09 -5.28
C GLY A 446 9.86 -19.99 -4.28
N VAL A 447 8.72 -20.54 -4.65
CA VAL A 447 8.05 -21.59 -3.88
C VAL A 447 8.35 -22.91 -4.57
N ASP A 448 9.07 -23.79 -3.87
CA ASP A 448 9.39 -25.10 -4.38
C ASP A 448 8.16 -26.04 -4.32
N PRO A 449 8.21 -27.25 -4.93
CA PRO A 449 7.15 -28.24 -4.77
C PRO A 449 6.92 -28.62 -3.30
N THR A 450 7.94 -28.41 -2.45
CA THR A 450 7.84 -28.62 -1.00
C THR A 450 7.13 -27.48 -0.24
N GLY A 451 6.65 -26.46 -0.93
CA GLY A 451 5.97 -25.30 -0.36
C GLY A 451 6.87 -24.39 0.48
N VAL A 452 8.17 -24.69 0.54
CA VAL A 452 9.14 -23.80 1.16
C VAL A 452 9.33 -22.61 0.22
N ALA A 453 9.09 -21.41 0.75
CA ALA A 453 9.39 -20.18 0.03
C ALA A 453 10.84 -19.77 0.32
N VAL A 454 11.63 -19.60 -0.73
CA VAL A 454 12.92 -18.93 -0.69
C VAL A 454 12.69 -17.49 -1.12
N VAL A 455 12.85 -16.56 -0.18
CA VAL A 455 12.77 -15.12 -0.45
C VAL A 455 14.17 -14.60 -0.62
N ARG A 456 14.45 -13.99 -1.77
CA ARG A 456 15.70 -13.32 -2.08
C ARG A 456 15.44 -11.85 -2.38
N GLN A 457 16.21 -10.98 -1.77
CA GLN A 457 16.16 -9.56 -2.04
C GLN A 457 17.56 -9.05 -2.40
N ASP A 458 17.68 -8.50 -3.61
CA ASP A 458 18.88 -7.84 -4.10
C ASP A 458 18.61 -6.34 -4.26
N VAL A 459 19.47 -5.51 -3.66
CA VAL A 459 19.42 -4.06 -3.69
C VAL A 459 20.61 -3.55 -4.48
N THR A 460 20.32 -2.77 -5.52
CA THR A 460 21.32 -2.18 -6.41
C THR A 460 21.32 -0.66 -6.24
N GLN A 461 22.51 -0.12 -6.05
CA GLN A 461 22.82 1.30 -5.89
C GLN A 461 21.97 1.98 -4.81
N HIS A 462 22.17 1.60 -3.55
CA HIS A 462 21.63 2.35 -2.41
C HIS A 462 22.55 3.54 -2.10
N TRP A 463 22.07 4.75 -2.36
CA TRP A 463 22.77 6.01 -2.14
C TRP A 463 22.35 6.65 -0.82
N PHE A 464 23.32 7.27 -0.12
CA PHE A 464 23.13 8.00 1.12
C PHE A 464 23.79 9.37 1.00
N GLU A 465 23.00 10.45 1.01
CA GLU A 465 23.49 11.84 0.97
C GLU A 465 23.95 12.31 2.35
N ARG A 466 23.32 11.81 3.40
CA ARG A 466 23.62 12.16 4.78
C ARG A 466 24.29 10.99 5.48
N PRO A 467 25.34 11.23 6.30
CA PRO A 467 25.91 10.18 7.12
C PRO A 467 24.85 9.62 8.06
N GLY A 468 24.47 8.37 7.82
CA GLY A 468 23.70 7.59 8.78
C GLY A 468 24.49 7.43 10.09
N PRO A 469 23.81 7.19 11.22
CA PRO A 469 24.47 7.02 12.51
C PRO A 469 25.38 5.77 12.58
N ALA A 470 25.34 4.88 11.58
CA ALA A 470 26.07 3.62 11.57
C ALA A 470 26.58 3.23 10.16
N GLN A 471 27.47 2.24 10.12
CA GLN A 471 27.90 1.51 8.91
C GLN A 471 26.89 0.40 8.53
N VAL A 472 25.71 0.42 9.14
CA VAL A 472 24.74 -0.68 9.13
C VAL A 472 23.51 -0.26 8.36
N VAL A 473 23.19 -1.01 7.31
CA VAL A 473 21.94 -0.88 6.55
C VAL A 473 20.88 -1.74 7.22
N PRO A 474 19.74 -1.17 7.67
CA PRO A 474 18.68 -1.96 8.28
C PRO A 474 18.01 -2.88 7.24
N VAL A 475 17.74 -4.10 7.65
CA VAL A 475 17.05 -5.13 6.86
C VAL A 475 15.88 -5.68 7.66
N VAL A 476 14.75 -5.84 6.98
CA VAL A 476 13.53 -6.38 7.56
C VAL A 476 13.08 -7.57 6.74
N CYS A 477 13.15 -8.77 7.33
CA CYS A 477 12.55 -9.97 6.75
C CYS A 477 11.18 -10.16 7.41
N SER A 478 10.14 -10.33 6.60
CA SER A 478 8.77 -10.49 7.10
C SER A 478 8.03 -11.55 6.30
N VAL A 479 7.20 -12.33 6.98
CA VAL A 479 6.37 -13.38 6.36
C VAL A 479 4.89 -13.10 6.61
N SER A 480 4.05 -13.47 5.64
CA SER A 480 2.59 -13.38 5.74
C SER A 480 2.06 -14.29 6.87
N LEU A 481 2.53 -15.53 6.83
CA LEU A 481 2.22 -16.63 7.74
C LEU A 481 3.49 -17.41 8.09
N GLY A 482 3.45 -18.16 9.19
CA GLY A 482 4.60 -18.92 9.68
C GLY A 482 5.65 -18.02 10.34
N ARG A 483 6.92 -18.39 10.19
CA ARG A 483 8.07 -17.69 10.78
C ARG A 483 9.22 -17.64 9.76
N VAL A 484 10.02 -16.58 9.84
CA VAL A 484 11.33 -16.56 9.18
C VAL A 484 12.27 -17.39 10.03
N SER A 485 12.98 -18.31 9.40
CA SER A 485 14.04 -18.97 10.15
C SER A 485 15.34 -18.19 10.08
N HIS A 486 15.75 -17.69 11.23
CA HIS A 486 16.96 -16.89 11.41
C HIS A 486 18.25 -17.52 10.84
N ASN A 487 18.37 -18.85 10.79
CA ASN A 487 19.58 -19.52 10.29
C ASN A 487 19.66 -19.64 8.77
N THR A 488 18.53 -19.57 8.07
CA THR A 488 18.54 -19.45 6.59
C THR A 488 18.78 -18.03 6.10
N ILE A 489 18.89 -17.07 7.02
CA ILE A 489 19.17 -15.69 6.66
C ILE A 489 20.64 -15.60 6.24
N GLU A 490 20.85 -15.60 4.94
CA GLU A 490 22.17 -15.58 4.33
C GLU A 490 22.37 -14.28 3.56
N LEU A 491 23.61 -13.81 3.52
CA LEU A 491 24.00 -12.80 2.55
C LEU A 491 23.95 -13.42 1.16
N SER A 492 23.52 -12.65 0.17
CA SER A 492 23.72 -13.00 -1.24
C SER A 492 25.22 -13.10 -1.56
N GLU A 493 25.58 -13.79 -2.64
CA GLU A 493 26.98 -13.82 -3.14
C GLU A 493 27.52 -12.41 -3.44
N LEU A 494 26.65 -11.49 -3.89
CA LEU A 494 26.95 -10.07 -4.08
C LEU A 494 27.42 -9.42 -2.76
N SER A 495 26.71 -9.65 -1.66
CA SER A 495 27.08 -9.12 -0.34
C SER A 495 28.31 -9.81 0.23
N LYS A 496 28.44 -11.14 0.08
CA LYS A 496 29.59 -11.91 0.57
C LYS A 496 30.88 -11.46 -0.12
N SER A 497 30.86 -11.33 -1.44
CA SER A 497 32.02 -10.88 -2.23
C SER A 497 32.41 -9.42 -1.94
N ALA A 498 31.46 -8.58 -1.54
CA ALA A 498 31.72 -7.21 -1.08
C ALA A 498 32.26 -7.13 0.37
N GLY A 499 32.36 -8.25 1.09
CA GLY A 499 32.86 -8.31 2.47
C GLY A 499 31.86 -7.86 3.52
N HIS A 500 30.57 -7.77 3.18
CA HIS A 500 29.52 -7.36 4.12
C HIS A 500 29.32 -8.40 5.22
N GLN A 501 28.87 -7.95 6.39
CA GLN A 501 28.61 -8.82 7.54
C GLN A 501 27.25 -8.54 8.15
N TRP A 502 26.64 -9.56 8.75
CA TRP A 502 25.40 -9.34 9.49
C TRP A 502 25.66 -8.81 10.89
N VAL A 503 24.79 -7.91 11.35
CA VAL A 503 24.76 -7.35 12.70
C VAL A 503 23.35 -7.50 13.27
N ASN A 504 23.25 -7.71 14.58
CA ASN A 504 21.98 -7.82 15.30
C ASN A 504 21.03 -8.90 14.74
N ARG A 505 21.57 -10.05 14.29
CA ARG A 505 20.72 -11.19 13.91
C ARG A 505 19.91 -11.67 15.14
N PRO A 506 18.57 -11.71 15.06
CA PRO A 506 17.78 -12.25 16.16
C PRO A 506 18.09 -13.74 16.36
N LYS A 507 18.02 -14.16 17.62
CA LYS A 507 18.12 -15.58 17.99
C LYS A 507 16.71 -16.15 18.03
N GLY A 508 16.41 -17.09 17.14
CA GLY A 508 15.12 -17.77 17.08
C GLY A 508 14.18 -17.30 15.95
N PRO A 509 13.16 -18.11 15.62
CA PRO A 509 12.22 -17.88 14.56
C PRO A 509 11.25 -16.80 15.03
N VAL A 510 11.23 -15.73 14.27
CA VAL A 510 10.36 -14.58 14.51
C VAL A 510 9.63 -14.28 13.20
N ARG A 511 8.42 -13.75 13.29
CA ARG A 511 7.69 -13.32 12.09
C ARG A 511 8.33 -12.15 11.39
N LEU A 512 9.01 -11.34 12.18
CA LEU A 512 9.66 -10.13 11.76
C LEU A 512 11.09 -10.18 12.28
N VAL A 513 12.02 -10.39 11.36
CA VAL A 513 13.45 -10.28 11.66
C VAL A 513 13.87 -8.87 11.30
N GLN A 514 14.24 -8.09 12.32
CA GLN A 514 14.98 -6.86 12.13
C GLN A 514 16.46 -7.17 12.34
N ALA A 515 17.25 -7.00 11.29
CA ALA A 515 18.69 -7.22 11.30
C ALA A 515 19.38 -6.04 10.60
N GLY A 516 20.71 -6.01 10.67
CA GLY A 516 21.52 -5.03 9.95
C GLY A 516 22.57 -5.71 9.08
N ILE A 517 22.89 -5.11 7.94
CA ILE A 517 24.06 -5.47 7.13
C ILE A 517 25.10 -4.38 7.36
N ASP A 518 26.20 -4.73 8.03
CA ASP A 518 27.40 -3.90 8.11
C ASP A 518 28.15 -3.98 6.79
N VAL A 519 28.30 -2.81 6.17
CA VAL A 519 28.96 -2.67 4.86
C VAL A 519 30.45 -2.32 5.00
N GLY A 520 30.98 -2.32 6.23
CA GLY A 520 32.40 -2.08 6.55
C GLY A 520 32.89 -0.65 6.25
N ARG A 521 31.98 0.26 5.89
CA ARG A 521 32.27 1.65 5.55
C ARG A 521 31.13 2.57 5.98
N ARG A 522 31.43 3.86 6.12
CA ARG A 522 30.40 4.87 6.39
C ARG A 522 29.37 4.89 5.26
N LEU A 523 28.09 5.01 5.60
CA LEU A 523 26.98 5.20 4.67
C LEU A 523 26.97 6.65 4.14
N THR A 524 28.04 7.03 3.48
CA THR A 524 28.22 8.30 2.74
C THR A 524 29.13 8.02 1.56
N GLY A 525 28.78 8.51 0.37
CA GLY A 525 29.64 8.41 -0.81
C GLY A 525 29.04 7.47 -1.86
N PRO A 526 29.85 6.58 -2.48
CA PRO A 526 29.37 5.75 -3.58
C PRO A 526 28.24 4.83 -3.12
N ALA A 527 27.33 4.53 -4.05
CA ALA A 527 26.23 3.62 -3.82
C ALA A 527 26.70 2.27 -3.26
N VAL A 528 25.87 1.65 -2.43
CA VAL A 528 26.12 0.32 -1.88
C VAL A 528 25.18 -0.69 -2.55
N ASP A 529 25.76 -1.79 -3.01
CA ASP A 529 25.03 -2.97 -3.44
C ASP A 529 25.03 -3.99 -2.30
N TYR A 530 23.88 -4.59 -2.05
CA TYR A 530 23.73 -5.66 -1.07
C TYR A 530 22.52 -6.50 -1.39
N GLY A 531 22.59 -7.78 -1.06
CA GLY A 531 21.44 -8.68 -1.10
C GLY A 531 21.48 -9.70 0.01
N TYR A 532 20.34 -10.31 0.26
CA TYR A 532 20.15 -11.36 1.25
C TYR A 532 19.06 -12.32 0.80
N GLN A 533 19.06 -13.51 1.39
CA GLN A 533 18.01 -14.50 1.20
C GLN A 533 17.62 -15.13 2.53
N TYR A 534 16.41 -15.66 2.59
CA TYR A 534 15.92 -16.44 3.72
C TYR A 534 14.85 -17.42 3.26
N LYS A 535 14.74 -18.55 3.98
CA LYS A 535 13.64 -19.51 3.78
C LYS A 535 12.52 -19.19 4.76
N CYS A 536 11.28 -19.35 4.32
CA CYS A 536 10.09 -19.20 5.15
C CYS A 536 8.98 -20.19 4.75
N PHE A 537 8.09 -20.45 5.72
CA PHE A 537 6.87 -21.20 5.49
C PHE A 537 5.77 -20.31 4.91
N ASN A 538 4.86 -20.91 4.16
CA ASN A 538 3.67 -20.27 3.59
C ASN A 538 2.49 -21.28 3.63
N THR A 539 1.28 -20.87 3.24
CA THR A 539 0.10 -21.75 3.11
C THR A 539 0.18 -22.73 1.95
N TYR A 540 1.16 -22.61 1.04
CA TYR A 540 1.44 -23.70 0.12
C TYR A 540 1.90 -24.95 0.88
N ALA A 541 2.65 -24.79 1.97
CA ALA A 541 3.12 -25.88 2.82
C ALA A 541 2.19 -26.21 3.99
N ILE A 542 1.02 -25.60 4.16
CA ILE A 542 0.11 -25.96 5.27
C ILE A 542 -1.34 -26.10 4.86
N THR A 543 -2.12 -26.83 5.68
CA THR A 543 -3.54 -27.02 5.43
C THR A 543 -4.34 -25.75 5.72
N GLN A 544 -5.55 -25.62 5.15
CA GLN A 544 -6.43 -24.49 5.39
C GLN A 544 -6.81 -24.37 6.87
N TRP A 545 -7.09 -25.50 7.54
CA TRP A 545 -7.43 -25.46 8.96
C TRP A 545 -6.25 -25.02 9.83
N GLU A 546 -5.03 -25.49 9.58
CA GLU A 546 -3.86 -25.02 10.33
C GLU A 546 -3.64 -23.53 10.12
N THR A 547 -3.94 -23.02 8.94
CA THR A 547 -3.92 -21.58 8.64
C THR A 547 -4.91 -20.81 9.52
N VAL A 548 -6.13 -21.34 9.66
CA VAL A 548 -7.17 -20.78 10.54
C VAL A 548 -6.73 -20.85 12.00
N ALA A 549 -6.31 -22.02 12.49
CA ALA A 549 -5.88 -22.22 13.87
C ALA A 549 -4.65 -21.36 14.22
N ALA A 550 -3.67 -21.25 13.31
CA ALA A 550 -2.54 -20.34 13.47
C ALA A 550 -3.01 -18.89 13.57
N SER A 551 -3.98 -18.48 12.73
CA SER A 551 -4.55 -17.12 12.76
C SER A 551 -5.36 -16.84 14.03
N GLU A 552 -6.11 -17.81 14.55
CA GLU A 552 -6.84 -17.71 15.83
C GLU A 552 -5.87 -17.60 17.00
N ARG A 553 -4.84 -18.44 17.05
CA ARG A 553 -3.77 -18.36 18.05
C ARG A 553 -3.07 -17.01 18.04
N GLU A 554 -2.82 -16.44 16.86
CA GLU A 554 -2.28 -15.09 16.72
C GLU A 554 -3.18 -14.04 17.37
N ALA A 555 -4.49 -14.15 17.16
CA ALA A 555 -5.45 -13.24 17.76
C ALA A 555 -5.50 -13.37 19.29
N LEU A 556 -5.24 -14.57 19.83
CA LEU A 556 -5.18 -14.83 21.28
C LEU A 556 -3.88 -14.35 21.94
N HIS A 557 -2.74 -14.46 21.25
CA HIS A 557 -1.42 -14.07 21.79
C HIS A 557 -1.04 -12.60 21.54
N GLN A 558 -1.85 -11.83 20.81
CA GLN A 558 -1.64 -10.38 20.73
C GLN A 558 -1.88 -9.77 22.12
N ASP A 559 -0.78 -9.43 22.77
CA ASP A 559 -0.74 -8.73 24.06
C ASP A 559 -1.70 -7.54 24.02
N ASP A 560 -2.55 -7.39 25.05
CA ASP A 560 -3.61 -6.37 25.13
C ASP A 560 -3.08 -4.94 24.95
N GLN A 561 -1.76 -4.75 25.07
CA GLN A 561 -1.09 -3.47 24.85
C GLN A 561 -0.83 -3.12 23.38
N GLN A 562 -0.90 -4.07 22.44
CA GLN A 562 -0.80 -3.75 21.02
C GLN A 562 -2.20 -3.62 20.41
N PRO A 563 -2.54 -2.49 19.76
CA PRO A 563 -3.85 -2.30 19.17
C PRO A 563 -4.16 -3.45 18.20
N ARG A 564 -5.31 -4.11 18.41
CA ARG A 564 -5.83 -5.16 17.53
C ARG A 564 -5.79 -4.66 16.09
N ARG A 565 -4.82 -5.12 15.31
CA ARG A 565 -4.76 -4.81 13.87
C ARG A 565 -5.74 -5.76 13.19
N PRO A 566 -6.87 -5.28 12.62
CA PRO A 566 -7.81 -6.12 11.91
C PRO A 566 -7.16 -6.54 10.59
N ARG A 567 -6.30 -7.56 10.64
CA ARG A 567 -5.94 -8.26 9.42
C ARG A 567 -7.11 -9.17 9.12
N GLU A 568 -8.00 -8.72 8.25
CA GLU A 568 -8.94 -9.57 7.54
C GLU A 568 -8.09 -10.51 6.65
N ARG A 569 -7.48 -11.51 7.27
CA ARG A 569 -6.74 -12.55 6.57
C ARG A 569 -7.77 -13.47 5.97
N VAL A 570 -7.72 -13.62 4.66
CA VAL A 570 -8.45 -14.68 3.97
C VAL A 570 -7.54 -15.91 4.06
N PRO A 571 -7.91 -17.00 4.76
CA PRO A 571 -7.06 -18.17 4.95
C PRO A 571 -6.59 -18.83 3.65
N GLU A 572 -7.28 -18.56 2.53
CA GLU A 572 -7.00 -19.11 1.20
C GLU A 572 -6.01 -18.27 0.38
N LEU A 573 -5.68 -17.06 0.84
CA LEU A 573 -4.80 -16.15 0.09
C LEU A 573 -3.40 -16.17 0.67
N GLU A 574 -2.48 -16.71 -0.13
CA GLU A 574 -1.07 -16.49 0.07
C GLU A 574 -0.65 -15.12 -0.44
N LEU A 575 0.43 -14.60 0.13
CA LEU A 575 1.04 -13.38 -0.37
C LEU A 575 2.52 -13.29 -0.05
N THR A 576 3.24 -12.59 -0.91
CA THR A 576 4.53 -11.99 -0.58
C THR A 576 4.43 -10.49 -0.72
N SER A 577 5.03 -9.78 0.23
CA SER A 577 4.94 -8.32 0.33
C SER A 577 6.31 -7.68 0.27
N TYR A 578 6.36 -6.51 -0.35
CA TYR A 578 7.47 -5.59 -0.20
C TYR A 578 6.97 -4.24 0.35
N VAL A 579 7.53 -3.80 1.48
CA VAL A 579 7.24 -2.48 2.06
C VAL A 579 8.30 -1.50 1.57
N VAL A 580 7.86 -0.41 0.92
CA VAL A 580 8.77 0.62 0.42
C VAL A 580 9.20 1.53 1.58
N ARG A 581 10.38 1.23 2.13
CA ARG A 581 10.93 1.94 3.29
C ARG A 581 11.73 3.18 2.91
N ALA A 582 12.40 3.13 1.76
CA ALA A 582 13.20 4.23 1.21
C ALA A 582 12.75 4.56 -0.23
N PRO A 583 13.02 5.78 -0.73
CA PRO A 583 12.72 6.18 -2.10
C PRO A 583 13.39 5.20 -3.05
N LEU A 584 12.57 4.53 -3.86
CA LEU A 584 13.01 3.50 -4.77
C LEU A 584 12.60 3.90 -6.19
N ARG A 585 13.52 3.77 -7.16
CA ARG A 585 13.22 4.05 -8.58
C ARG A 585 12.60 2.86 -9.29
N ALA A 586 13.02 1.64 -8.99
CA ALA A 586 12.46 0.44 -9.59
C ALA A 586 12.32 -0.71 -8.58
N LEU A 587 11.11 -1.24 -8.43
CA LEU A 587 10.86 -2.51 -7.74
C LEU A 587 10.55 -3.57 -8.79
N VAL A 588 11.34 -4.63 -8.81
CA VAL A 588 11.09 -5.84 -9.62
C VAL A 588 10.69 -6.95 -8.68
N PHE A 589 9.42 -7.33 -8.76
CA PHE A 589 8.87 -8.44 -8.01
C PHE A 589 8.90 -9.69 -8.89
N LYS A 590 9.50 -10.78 -8.41
CA LYS A 590 9.49 -12.08 -9.12
C LYS A 590 8.84 -13.12 -8.23
N VAL A 591 7.84 -13.83 -8.74
CA VAL A 591 7.19 -14.92 -8.03
C VAL A 591 7.24 -16.16 -8.90
N GLN A 592 8.05 -17.13 -8.50
CA GLN A 592 8.11 -18.45 -9.12
C GLN A 592 7.28 -19.41 -8.27
N LEU A 593 6.21 -19.94 -8.85
CA LEU A 593 5.34 -20.92 -8.21
C LEU A 593 5.67 -22.33 -8.72
N PRO A 594 5.25 -23.39 -8.02
CA PRO A 594 5.39 -24.75 -8.53
C PRO A 594 4.59 -24.90 -9.82
N ALA A 595 5.10 -25.68 -10.77
CA ALA A 595 4.32 -26.10 -11.93
C ALA A 595 3.27 -27.14 -11.45
N SER A 596 2.12 -26.67 -11.01
CA SER A 596 0.97 -27.52 -10.67
C SER A 596 0.05 -27.71 -11.87
N GLU A 597 -0.71 -28.81 -11.91
CA GLU A 597 -1.70 -29.09 -12.96
C GLU A 597 -2.75 -27.97 -13.14
N GLN A 598 -2.99 -27.19 -12.09
CA GLN A 598 -3.79 -25.97 -12.15
C GLN A 598 -2.88 -24.74 -12.10
N ALA A 599 -3.04 -23.85 -13.08
CA ALA A 599 -2.27 -22.62 -13.18
C ALA A 599 -2.69 -21.65 -12.06
N LEU A 600 -1.88 -21.55 -11.00
CA LEU A 600 -2.00 -20.50 -9.99
C LEU A 600 -1.85 -19.13 -10.69
N LYS A 601 -2.84 -18.25 -10.49
CA LYS A 601 -2.84 -16.89 -11.05
C LYS A 601 -2.65 -15.86 -9.94
N PRO A 602 -1.43 -15.34 -9.76
CA PRO A 602 -1.19 -14.24 -8.86
C PRO A 602 -1.94 -12.98 -9.31
N PHE A 603 -2.30 -12.14 -8.35
CA PHE A 603 -2.85 -10.82 -8.55
C PHE A 603 -2.15 -9.83 -7.61
N MET A 604 -2.20 -8.56 -8.00
CA MET A 604 -1.53 -7.49 -7.26
C MET A 604 -2.50 -6.79 -6.31
N GLN A 605 -2.03 -6.40 -5.13
CA GLN A 605 -2.71 -5.44 -4.26
C GLN A 605 -1.72 -4.45 -3.65
N VAL A 606 -1.99 -3.17 -3.82
CA VAL A 606 -1.22 -2.09 -3.19
C VAL A 606 -1.95 -1.65 -1.92
N MET A 607 -1.22 -1.60 -0.81
CA MET A 607 -1.70 -1.07 0.45
C MET A 607 -0.93 0.21 0.78
N ARG A 608 -1.60 1.22 1.30
CA ARG A 608 -0.97 2.43 1.84
C ARG A 608 -1.08 2.46 3.35
N TRP A 609 -0.13 3.11 4.01
CA TRP A 609 -0.25 3.41 5.43
C TRP A 609 -1.34 4.46 5.67
N SER A 610 -2.24 4.27 6.63
CA SER A 610 -3.43 5.10 6.80
C SER A 610 -3.14 6.56 7.13
N THR A 611 -1.98 6.84 7.76
CA THR A 611 -1.54 8.22 8.04
C THR A 611 -0.78 8.85 6.88
N TYR A 612 -0.57 8.15 5.76
CA TYR A 612 0.01 8.75 4.56
C TYR A 612 -0.82 9.99 4.15
N PRO A 613 -0.19 11.12 3.78
CA PRO A 613 1.24 11.35 3.50
C PRO A 613 2.16 11.55 4.71
N ALA A 614 1.63 11.62 5.92
CA ALA A 614 2.42 11.72 7.14
C ALA A 614 3.03 10.35 7.50
N THR A 615 4.16 10.02 6.86
CA THR A 615 4.87 8.77 7.15
C THR A 615 5.87 8.97 8.30
N PRO A 616 5.83 8.13 9.35
CA PRO A 616 6.88 8.07 10.37
C PRO A 616 8.21 7.62 9.74
N LEU A 617 9.33 8.17 10.21
CA LEU A 617 10.67 7.70 9.87
C LEU A 617 11.36 7.15 11.12
N ASP A 618 12.16 6.11 10.98
CA ASP A 618 13.05 5.59 12.02
C ASP A 618 14.35 6.42 12.11
N PRO A 619 15.26 6.12 13.06
CA PRO A 619 16.55 6.81 13.16
C PRO A 619 17.47 6.69 11.94
N TYR A 620 17.18 5.76 11.01
CA TYR A 620 17.90 5.61 9.74
C TYR A 620 17.25 6.43 8.62
N GLY A 621 16.19 7.19 8.92
CA GLY A 621 15.46 7.98 7.93
C GLY A 621 14.55 7.14 7.04
N GLN A 622 14.28 5.87 7.37
CA GLN A 622 13.43 4.98 6.59
C GLN A 622 12.01 4.91 7.16
N PHE A 623 11.01 4.62 6.32
CA PHE A 623 9.64 4.44 6.80
C PHE A 623 9.52 3.24 7.76
N HIS A 624 8.82 3.49 8.87
CA HIS A 624 8.71 2.53 9.97
C HIS A 624 7.28 2.37 10.47
N GLU A 625 6.77 1.14 10.40
CA GLU A 625 5.37 0.80 10.74
C GLU A 625 5.15 0.36 12.19
N HIS A 626 6.24 0.13 12.96
CA HIS A 626 6.13 -0.33 14.35
C HIS A 626 6.18 0.86 15.32
N GLY A 627 5.31 0.85 16.33
CA GLY A 627 5.22 1.98 17.29
C GLY A 627 4.64 3.28 16.72
N ALA A 628 4.42 3.38 15.42
CA ALA A 628 3.72 4.51 14.80
C ALA A 628 2.22 4.26 14.73
N PRO A 629 1.38 5.30 14.93
CA PRO A 629 -0.05 5.20 14.70
C PRO A 629 -0.31 4.93 13.20
N GLY A 630 -1.27 4.05 12.93
CA GLY A 630 -1.75 3.76 11.58
C GLY A 630 -1.95 2.28 11.31
N GLU A 631 -2.55 2.01 10.16
CA GLU A 631 -2.84 0.68 9.66
C GLU A 631 -2.68 0.62 8.13
N TRP A 632 -2.58 -0.58 7.59
CA TRP A 632 -2.52 -0.79 6.15
C TRP A 632 -3.93 -0.74 5.56
N VAL A 633 -4.18 0.22 4.67
CA VAL A 633 -5.46 0.41 3.97
C VAL A 633 -5.27 0.14 2.49
N SER A 634 -6.25 -0.48 1.82
CA SER A 634 -6.16 -0.75 0.39
C SER A 634 -6.10 0.55 -0.41
N ASP A 635 -5.15 0.62 -1.35
CA ASP A 635 -5.07 1.68 -2.35
C ASP A 635 -5.60 1.12 -3.68
N ALA A 636 -6.91 1.24 -3.90
CA ALA A 636 -7.58 0.66 -5.06
C ALA A 636 -7.06 1.24 -6.39
N GLU A 637 -6.65 2.50 -6.39
CA GLU A 637 -6.21 3.19 -7.60
C GLU A 637 -4.81 2.73 -8.03
N LEU A 638 -3.85 2.73 -7.10
CA LEU A 638 -2.53 2.16 -7.37
C LEU A 638 -2.62 0.65 -7.61
N THR A 639 -3.52 -0.06 -6.93
CA THR A 639 -3.75 -1.49 -7.21
C THR A 639 -4.15 -1.71 -8.67
N ALA A 640 -5.14 -0.96 -9.17
CA ALA A 640 -5.57 -1.08 -10.56
C ALA A 640 -4.45 -0.73 -11.55
N HIS A 641 -3.69 0.33 -11.26
CA HIS A 641 -2.57 0.77 -12.08
C HIS A 641 -1.45 -0.27 -12.16
N GLU A 642 -1.01 -0.80 -11.02
CA GLU A 642 0.11 -1.75 -10.97
C GLU A 642 -0.29 -3.18 -11.36
N SER A 643 -1.57 -3.54 -11.25
CA SER A 643 -2.05 -4.84 -11.73
C SER A 643 -1.82 -5.04 -13.23
N ALA A 644 -1.84 -3.95 -14.02
CA ALA A 644 -1.52 -4.00 -15.44
C ALA A 644 -0.05 -4.31 -15.74
N ASN A 645 0.84 -4.15 -14.75
CA ASN A 645 2.28 -4.36 -14.88
C ASN A 645 2.73 -5.76 -14.44
N LEU A 646 1.81 -6.60 -13.95
CA LEU A 646 2.08 -7.99 -13.57
C LEU A 646 2.01 -8.90 -14.82
N ILE A 647 3.15 -9.43 -15.25
CA ILE A 647 3.30 -10.19 -16.49
C ILE A 647 3.76 -11.61 -16.17
N GLN A 648 3.11 -12.60 -16.75
CA GLN A 648 3.57 -14.00 -16.70
C GLN A 648 4.73 -14.21 -17.69
N ARG A 649 5.85 -14.75 -17.21
CA ARG A 649 7.07 -15.05 -17.96
C ARG A 649 7.33 -16.56 -17.94
N GLY A 650 6.78 -17.30 -18.90
CA GLY A 650 6.82 -18.77 -18.88
C GLY A 650 5.68 -19.35 -18.05
N ASP A 651 5.74 -20.65 -17.74
CA ASP A 651 4.56 -21.34 -17.17
C ASP A 651 4.32 -20.98 -15.70
N ASN A 652 5.39 -20.74 -14.94
CA ASN A 652 5.31 -20.64 -13.48
C ASN A 652 5.99 -19.41 -12.86
N LEU A 653 6.56 -18.53 -13.67
CA LEU A 653 7.21 -17.29 -13.21
C LEU A 653 6.36 -16.08 -13.56
N TRP A 654 6.12 -15.23 -12.55
CA TRP A 654 5.41 -13.97 -12.67
C TRP A 654 6.34 -12.83 -12.30
N GLU A 655 6.31 -11.76 -13.09
CA GLU A 655 7.14 -10.58 -12.90
C GLU A 655 6.29 -9.31 -12.84
N LEU A 656 6.44 -8.53 -11.79
CA LEU A 656 5.85 -7.20 -11.65
C LEU A 656 6.97 -6.16 -11.65
N ASN A 657 6.88 -5.19 -12.56
CA ASN A 657 7.82 -4.08 -12.64
C ASN A 657 7.12 -2.79 -12.22
N VAL A 658 7.51 -2.24 -11.07
CA VAL A 658 6.97 -0.97 -10.56
C VAL A 658 8.03 0.11 -10.65
N ALA A 659 7.79 1.11 -11.51
CA ALA A 659 8.56 2.35 -11.51
C ALA A 659 8.16 3.24 -10.33
N TYR A 660 9.12 3.91 -9.69
CA TYR A 660 8.92 4.85 -8.58
C TYR A 660 7.90 4.40 -7.51
N PRO A 661 8.02 3.19 -6.94
CA PRO A 661 7.10 2.74 -5.90
C PRO A 661 7.08 3.71 -4.70
N MET A 662 5.90 3.96 -4.15
CA MET A 662 5.70 5.04 -3.19
C MET A 662 6.12 4.65 -1.77
N VAL A 663 6.92 5.49 -1.11
CA VAL A 663 7.31 5.29 0.31
C VAL A 663 6.07 5.22 1.21
N GLY A 664 6.07 4.31 2.18
CA GLY A 664 4.91 4.07 3.05
C GLY A 664 3.79 3.27 2.38
N HIS A 665 4.06 2.68 1.22
CA HIS A 665 3.18 1.70 0.57
C HIS A 665 3.78 0.29 0.67
N ARG A 666 2.90 -0.70 0.64
CA ARG A 666 3.21 -2.12 0.60
C ARG A 666 2.64 -2.72 -0.67
N TYR A 667 3.48 -3.43 -1.39
CA TYR A 667 3.16 -4.08 -2.66
C TYR A 667 3.00 -5.57 -2.38
N ASP A 668 1.76 -6.07 -2.44
CA ASP A 668 1.42 -7.47 -2.19
C ASP A 668 1.16 -8.18 -3.52
N VAL A 669 1.97 -9.18 -3.86
CA VAL A 669 1.61 -10.16 -4.89
C VAL A 669 0.94 -11.32 -4.17
N ARG A 670 -0.33 -11.55 -4.49
CA ARG A 670 -1.20 -12.52 -3.82
C ARG A 670 -1.58 -13.63 -4.78
N TRP A 671 -1.72 -14.85 -4.28
CA TRP A 671 -2.30 -15.94 -5.05
C TRP A 671 -3.18 -16.75 -4.13
N ARG A 672 -4.21 -17.34 -4.71
CA ARG A 672 -5.01 -18.31 -3.97
C ARG A 672 -4.19 -19.60 -3.91
N ALA A 673 -3.74 -19.98 -2.71
CA ALA A 673 -3.32 -21.36 -2.52
C ALA A 673 -4.61 -22.16 -2.71
N GLU A 674 -4.66 -23.03 -3.72
CA GLU A 674 -5.87 -23.82 -3.91
C GLU A 674 -6.25 -24.47 -2.58
N PRO A 675 -7.51 -24.33 -2.12
CA PRO A 675 -8.01 -25.32 -1.21
C PRO A 675 -7.91 -26.62 -2.01
N ALA A 676 -6.97 -27.50 -1.66
CA ALA A 676 -7.04 -28.89 -2.08
C ALA A 676 -8.50 -29.27 -1.85
N ARG A 677 -9.27 -29.48 -2.94
CA ARG A 677 -10.74 -29.44 -2.92
C ARG A 677 -11.20 -30.14 -1.64
N LEU A 678 -11.56 -29.37 -0.62
CA LEU A 678 -12.29 -29.91 0.50
C LEU A 678 -13.62 -30.22 -0.17
N ALA A 679 -13.79 -31.48 -0.57
CA ALA A 679 -15.10 -31.96 -0.96
C ALA A 679 -16.03 -31.46 0.13
N ALA A 680 -17.03 -30.65 -0.23
CA ALA A 680 -17.99 -30.14 0.74
C ALA A 680 -18.40 -31.35 1.59
N PRO A 681 -18.23 -31.33 2.92
CA PRO A 681 -18.24 -32.54 3.72
C PRO A 681 -19.51 -33.33 3.38
N THR A 682 -19.34 -34.43 2.64
CA THR A 682 -20.46 -35.21 2.11
C THR A 682 -21.11 -36.03 3.22
N ARG A 683 -20.47 -36.08 4.38
CA ARG A 683 -20.81 -36.87 5.55
C ARG A 683 -21.13 -35.98 6.74
N ASP A 684 -21.79 -36.57 7.74
CA ASP A 684 -22.08 -35.95 9.02
C ASP A 684 -20.77 -35.62 9.76
N SER A 685 -20.22 -34.44 9.46
CA SER A 685 -18.98 -33.93 10.04
C SER A 685 -19.01 -33.89 11.55
N THR A 686 -20.21 -33.89 12.17
CA THR A 686 -20.37 -33.86 13.63
C THR A 686 -19.89 -35.15 14.27
N ARG A 687 -20.20 -36.31 13.67
CA ARG A 687 -19.81 -37.61 14.21
C ARG A 687 -18.32 -37.87 14.06
N SER A 688 -17.77 -37.63 12.86
CA SER A 688 -16.31 -37.73 12.64
C SER A 688 -15.57 -36.78 13.56
N ARG A 689 -16.01 -35.51 13.65
CA ARG A 689 -15.43 -34.55 14.59
C ARG A 689 -15.46 -35.04 16.03
N GLY A 690 -16.60 -35.53 16.52
CA GLY A 690 -16.73 -36.06 17.87
C GLY A 690 -15.75 -37.21 18.14
N ARG A 691 -15.59 -38.12 17.17
CA ARG A 691 -14.62 -39.23 17.25
C ARG A 691 -13.17 -38.72 17.25
N THR A 692 -12.81 -37.80 16.35
CA THR A 692 -11.48 -37.19 16.29
C THR A 692 -11.14 -36.46 17.58
N LEU A 693 -12.08 -35.70 18.14
CA LEU A 693 -11.89 -35.00 19.41
C LEU A 693 -11.67 -35.97 20.57
N ALA A 694 -12.47 -37.04 20.63
CA ALA A 694 -12.30 -38.08 21.64
C ALA A 694 -10.93 -38.76 21.52
N LEU A 695 -10.50 -39.07 20.30
CA LEU A 695 -9.19 -39.65 20.01
C LEU A 695 -8.04 -38.71 20.40
N ARG A 696 -8.11 -37.44 19.99
CA ARG A 696 -7.12 -36.43 20.37
C ARG A 696 -7.02 -36.31 21.90
N SER A 697 -8.17 -36.25 22.59
CA SER A 697 -8.22 -36.17 24.05
C SER A 697 -7.66 -37.43 24.72
N ALA A 698 -7.99 -38.62 24.21
CA ALA A 698 -7.48 -39.90 24.73
C ALA A 698 -5.95 -40.00 24.57
N LEU A 699 -5.42 -39.52 23.44
CA LEU A 699 -3.98 -39.50 23.18
C LEU A 699 -3.22 -38.52 24.08
N LEU A 700 -3.84 -37.42 24.46
CA LEU A 700 -3.25 -36.43 25.37
C LEU A 700 -3.45 -36.80 26.85
N ASP A 701 -4.31 -37.77 27.15
CA ASP A 701 -4.56 -38.28 28.50
C ASP A 701 -3.59 -39.40 28.88
N VAL A 702 -2.68 -39.06 29.82
CA VAL A 702 -1.61 -39.96 30.27
C VAL A 702 -2.14 -41.31 30.79
N PRO A 703 -3.16 -41.38 31.68
CA PRO A 703 -3.75 -42.65 32.10
C PRO A 703 -4.27 -43.51 30.96
N THR A 704 -4.94 -42.92 29.96
CA THR A 704 -5.48 -43.65 28.81
C THR A 704 -4.38 -44.27 27.97
N VAL A 705 -3.31 -43.53 27.66
CA VAL A 705 -2.14 -44.07 26.96
C VAL A 705 -1.48 -45.19 27.79
N GLN A 706 -1.43 -45.01 29.11
CA GLN A 706 -0.79 -45.95 30.03
C GLN A 706 -1.58 -47.26 30.18
N ALA A 707 -2.90 -47.23 30.04
CA ALA A 707 -3.76 -48.41 30.01
C ALA A 707 -3.54 -49.26 28.73
N ASN A 708 -3.13 -48.64 27.62
CA ASN A 708 -2.96 -49.29 26.32
C ASN A 708 -1.51 -49.64 25.98
N VAL A 709 -0.59 -49.55 26.95
CA VAL A 709 0.86 -49.77 26.78
C VAL A 709 1.19 -51.09 26.09
N THR A 710 0.53 -52.19 26.47
CA THR A 710 0.80 -53.52 25.90
C THR A 710 0.45 -53.57 24.41
N ALA A 711 -0.75 -53.12 24.04
CA ALA A 711 -1.20 -53.07 22.65
C ALA A 711 -0.30 -52.16 21.79
N LEU A 712 0.11 -51.01 22.34
CA LEU A 712 1.03 -50.08 21.66
C LEU A 712 2.42 -50.68 21.40
N ARG A 713 2.93 -51.52 22.31
CA ARG A 713 4.21 -52.23 22.12
C ARG A 713 4.10 -53.38 21.13
N GLU A 714 2.98 -54.10 21.11
CA GLU A 714 2.69 -55.11 20.09
C GLU A 714 2.59 -54.48 18.70
N TRP A 715 1.88 -53.35 18.59
CA TRP A 715 1.82 -52.56 17.36
C TRP A 715 3.20 -52.04 16.93
N GLU A 716 4.01 -51.52 17.86
CA GLU A 716 5.37 -51.06 17.56
C GLU A 716 6.23 -52.16 16.93
N GLN A 717 6.19 -53.36 17.53
CA GLN A 717 6.95 -54.49 17.02
C GLN A 717 6.52 -54.84 15.59
N PHE A 718 5.21 -54.90 15.36
CA PHE A 718 4.65 -55.17 14.03
C PHE A 718 5.03 -54.10 13.00
N PHE A 719 4.95 -52.82 13.37
CA PHE A 719 5.36 -51.70 12.52
C PHE A 719 6.84 -51.74 12.17
N ARG A 720 7.70 -52.10 13.14
CA ARG A 720 9.15 -52.26 12.91
C ARG A 720 9.46 -53.44 12.01
N ASP A 721 8.75 -54.55 12.16
CA ASP A 721 8.93 -55.72 11.31
C ASP A 721 8.50 -55.41 9.86
N ALA A 722 7.43 -54.63 9.68
CA ALA A 722 7.06 -54.08 8.38
C ALA A 722 8.17 -53.18 7.80
N LEU A 723 8.67 -52.20 8.56
CA LEU A 723 9.81 -51.36 8.15
C LEU A 723 11.03 -52.20 7.71
N LYS A 724 11.39 -53.24 8.50
CA LYS A 724 12.50 -54.14 8.19
C LYS A 724 12.30 -54.94 6.90
N SER A 725 11.06 -55.24 6.52
CA SER A 725 10.77 -55.92 5.26
C SER A 725 10.92 -55.02 4.04
N MET A 726 10.80 -53.69 4.22
CA MET A 726 10.89 -52.71 3.13
C MET A 726 12.30 -52.19 2.89
N THR A 727 13.24 -52.36 3.83
CA THR A 727 14.63 -51.94 3.65
C THR A 727 15.56 -53.14 3.53
N SER A 728 16.56 -53.04 2.65
CA SER A 728 17.62 -54.04 2.52
C SER A 728 18.64 -53.99 3.68
N GLN A 729 18.57 -52.96 4.54
CA GLN A 729 19.49 -52.72 5.65
C GLN A 729 18.87 -53.14 6.99
N THR A 730 18.89 -54.45 7.26
CA THR A 730 18.22 -55.07 8.42
C THR A 730 18.72 -54.62 9.79
N GLY A 731 19.96 -54.12 9.90
CA GLY A 731 20.58 -53.73 11.18
C GLY A 731 20.45 -52.25 11.56
N ALA A 732 19.99 -51.39 10.64
CA ALA A 732 20.03 -49.93 10.83
C ALA A 732 18.73 -49.34 11.45
N LEU A 733 17.64 -50.10 11.42
CA LEU A 733 16.29 -49.65 11.81
C LEU A 733 16.02 -49.75 13.32
N ASP A 734 16.85 -50.45 14.08
CA ASP A 734 16.69 -50.59 15.54
C ASP A 734 16.89 -49.23 16.28
N ASP A 735 17.52 -48.26 15.62
CA ASP A 735 17.72 -46.89 16.12
C ASP A 735 16.63 -45.90 15.66
N ILE A 736 15.53 -46.38 15.05
CA ILE A 736 14.39 -45.53 14.71
C ILE A 736 13.47 -45.33 15.92
N GLU A 737 13.32 -44.09 16.33
CA GLU A 737 12.31 -43.60 17.27
C GLU A 737 11.02 -43.27 16.50
N ILE A 738 9.94 -43.98 16.81
CA ILE A 738 8.60 -43.68 16.30
C ILE A 738 7.95 -42.76 17.32
N ALA A 739 7.52 -41.58 16.91
CA ALA A 739 6.83 -40.66 17.81
C ALA A 739 5.48 -40.27 17.22
N MET A 740 4.41 -40.44 18.00
CA MET A 740 3.10 -39.97 17.62
C MET A 740 2.84 -38.63 18.26
N PHE A 741 2.31 -37.75 17.45
CA PHE A 741 1.93 -36.43 17.83
C PHE A 741 0.42 -36.27 17.68
N SER A 742 -0.23 -35.75 18.73
CA SER A 742 -1.67 -35.49 18.74
C SER A 742 -1.94 -33.99 18.80
N TYR A 743 -3.02 -33.57 18.15
CA TYR A 743 -3.43 -32.18 18.11
C TYR A 743 -4.11 -31.76 19.42
N ASP A 744 -3.57 -30.73 20.08
CA ASP A 744 -4.20 -30.08 21.22
C ASP A 744 -5.00 -28.86 20.75
N GLU A 745 -6.32 -29.00 20.70
CA GLU A 745 -7.21 -27.91 20.29
C GLU A 745 -7.14 -26.70 21.22
N ALA A 746 -6.93 -26.91 22.51
CA ALA A 746 -6.95 -25.82 23.50
C ALA A 746 -5.69 -24.97 23.41
N ARG A 747 -4.56 -25.57 23.06
CA ARG A 747 -3.27 -24.87 22.95
C ARG A 747 -2.90 -24.45 21.54
N HIS A 748 -3.62 -24.95 20.52
CA HIS A 748 -3.24 -24.78 19.12
C HIS A 748 -1.80 -25.24 18.87
N ASP A 749 -1.47 -26.38 19.46
CA ASP A 749 -0.15 -27.01 19.43
C ASP A 749 -0.31 -28.49 19.06
N LEU A 750 0.74 -29.05 18.46
CA LEU A 750 0.89 -30.48 18.28
C LEU A 750 1.80 -31.01 19.39
N ILE A 751 1.30 -31.94 20.19
CA ILE A 751 2.00 -32.47 21.36
C ILE A 751 2.45 -33.91 21.07
N GLN A 752 3.72 -34.21 21.33
CA GLN A 752 4.26 -35.57 21.30
C GLN A 752 3.57 -36.42 22.38
N ALA A 753 2.52 -37.12 21.99
CA ALA A 753 1.70 -37.95 22.87
C ALA A 753 2.40 -39.27 23.20
N LEU A 754 3.13 -39.83 22.24
CA LEU A 754 3.75 -41.16 22.36
C LEU A 754 5.16 -41.16 21.77
N VAL A 755 6.06 -41.88 22.42
CA VAL A 755 7.39 -42.21 21.92
C VAL A 755 7.63 -43.71 22.06
N LEU A 756 7.77 -44.38 20.93
CA LEU A 756 8.05 -45.78 20.77
C LEU A 756 9.49 -45.94 20.30
N SER A 757 10.34 -46.41 21.22
CA SER A 757 11.74 -46.68 20.94
C SER A 757 12.18 -47.94 21.69
N PRO A 758 13.02 -48.80 21.10
CA PRO A 758 13.50 -50.02 21.77
C PRO A 758 14.41 -49.68 22.96
N THR A 759 15.07 -48.53 22.89
CA THR A 759 16.04 -48.08 23.91
C THR A 759 15.39 -47.26 25.03
N LYS A 760 14.13 -46.82 24.86
CA LYS A 760 13.42 -46.00 25.86
C LYS A 760 12.36 -46.85 26.57
N PRO A 761 12.47 -47.05 27.89
CA PRO A 761 11.49 -47.83 28.64
C PRO A 761 10.16 -47.08 28.84
N TYR A 762 10.14 -45.76 28.60
CA TYR A 762 8.95 -44.93 28.74
C TYR A 762 8.28 -44.69 27.38
N LEU A 763 6.96 -44.84 27.36
CA LEU A 763 6.10 -44.54 26.21
C LEU A 763 5.65 -43.09 26.17
N ILE A 764 5.47 -42.51 27.35
CA ILE A 764 4.99 -41.14 27.51
C ILE A 764 6.21 -40.26 27.80
N PRO A 765 6.55 -39.30 26.94
CA PRO A 765 7.68 -38.42 27.15
C PRO A 765 7.44 -37.54 28.39
N ARG A 766 8.40 -37.49 29.31
CA ARG A 766 8.35 -36.59 30.48
C ARG A 766 8.31 -35.11 30.10
N HIS A 767 8.89 -34.80 28.95
CA HIS A 767 8.93 -33.47 28.34
C HIS A 767 8.50 -33.63 26.88
N PRO A 768 7.19 -33.69 26.59
CA PRO A 768 6.72 -33.89 25.23
C PRO A 768 7.24 -32.77 24.34
N LEU A 769 7.70 -33.11 23.14
CA LEU A 769 7.97 -32.10 22.13
C LEU A 769 6.65 -31.43 21.74
N VAL A 770 6.62 -30.10 21.81
CA VAL A 770 5.46 -29.29 21.43
C VAL A 770 5.81 -28.52 20.17
N VAL A 771 5.07 -28.77 19.09
CA VAL A 771 5.24 -28.10 17.80
C VAL A 771 4.05 -27.15 17.59
N PRO A 772 4.28 -25.84 17.59
CA PRO A 772 3.25 -24.85 17.27
C PRO A 772 2.62 -25.12 15.90
N LEU A 773 1.30 -24.98 15.80
CA LEU A 773 0.62 -25.03 14.51
C LEU A 773 1.06 -23.86 13.60
N GLY A 774 1.14 -24.14 12.30
CA GLY A 774 1.59 -23.17 11.30
C GLY A 774 3.12 -23.06 11.17
N GLU A 775 3.90 -23.97 11.76
CA GLU A 775 5.35 -24.10 11.51
C GLU A 775 5.70 -25.05 10.33
N GLY A 776 4.73 -25.37 9.46
CA GLY A 776 5.00 -25.93 8.12
C GLY A 776 5.18 -27.45 8.05
N VAL A 777 5.70 -28.10 9.09
CA VAL A 777 6.06 -29.54 9.06
C VAL A 777 4.86 -30.44 8.80
N ILE A 778 3.82 -30.22 9.61
CA ILE A 778 2.65 -31.08 9.71
C ILE A 778 1.74 -30.80 8.53
N GLY A 779 1.49 -29.53 8.28
CA GLY A 779 0.76 -29.10 7.11
C GLY A 779 1.37 -29.55 5.79
N ALA A 780 2.69 -29.64 5.70
CA ALA A 780 3.33 -30.15 4.49
C ALA A 780 3.11 -31.65 4.35
N ALA A 781 3.25 -32.40 5.44
CA ALA A 781 2.96 -33.83 5.45
C ALA A 781 1.49 -34.14 5.15
N LEU A 782 0.56 -33.38 5.76
CA LEU A 782 -0.89 -33.49 5.57
C LEU A 782 -1.31 -33.11 4.16
N LYS A 783 -0.88 -31.94 3.68
CA LYS A 783 -1.29 -31.42 2.38
C LYS A 783 -0.74 -32.26 1.23
N ARG A 784 0.44 -32.86 1.40
CA ARG A 784 1.01 -33.75 0.39
C ARG A 784 0.52 -35.18 0.48
N SER A 785 0.05 -35.63 1.65
CA SER A 785 -0.07 -37.06 1.94
C SER A 785 1.21 -37.84 1.63
N GLN A 786 2.37 -37.19 1.80
CA GLN A 786 3.69 -37.76 1.50
C GLN A 786 4.64 -37.60 2.69
N PRO A 787 5.63 -38.51 2.81
CA PRO A 787 6.79 -38.33 3.68
C PRO A 787 7.43 -36.96 3.50
N VAL A 788 7.53 -36.20 4.59
CA VAL A 788 8.28 -34.94 4.60
C VAL A 788 9.41 -35.05 5.61
N MET A 789 10.63 -34.79 5.16
CA MET A 789 11.84 -34.84 5.98
C MET A 789 12.01 -33.56 6.81
N TYR A 790 12.21 -33.73 8.12
CA TYR A 790 12.37 -32.64 9.08
C TYR A 790 13.49 -32.90 10.10
N VAL A 791 14.05 -31.86 10.72
CA VAL A 791 15.18 -31.94 11.68
C VAL A 791 14.78 -31.54 13.11
N ASP A 792 15.11 -32.34 14.13
CA ASP A 792 14.75 -32.05 15.53
C ASP A 792 15.37 -30.73 16.08
N PRO A 793 14.55 -29.83 16.66
CA PRO A 793 14.97 -28.55 17.26
C PRO A 793 16.07 -28.66 18.31
N LEU A 794 16.03 -29.71 19.12
CA LEU A 794 16.80 -29.76 20.36
C LEU A 794 18.24 -30.20 20.11
N LEU A 795 18.52 -30.76 18.94
CA LEU A 795 19.79 -31.41 18.64
C LEU A 795 20.72 -30.59 17.73
N SER A 796 20.17 -29.61 17.02
CA SER A 796 20.92 -28.71 16.15
C SER A 796 21.75 -27.68 16.94
N GLY A 797 21.47 -27.50 18.24
CA GLY A 797 22.20 -26.59 19.15
C GLY A 797 21.49 -25.24 19.36
N SER A 798 20.48 -24.94 18.57
CA SER A 798 19.51 -23.87 18.80
C SER A 798 18.14 -24.48 19.06
N LYS A 799 17.46 -24.13 20.16
CA LYS A 799 16.09 -24.59 20.52
C LYS A 799 15.02 -24.36 19.43
N HIS A 800 15.39 -23.72 18.32
CA HIS A 800 14.49 -23.30 17.27
C HIS A 800 15.01 -23.50 15.84
N GLU A 801 16.13 -24.20 15.65
CA GLU A 801 16.68 -24.54 14.31
C GLU A 801 15.84 -25.58 13.57
N ALA A 802 14.90 -26.17 14.29
CA ALA A 802 14.10 -27.30 13.92
C ALA A 802 13.37 -27.24 12.58
N ALA A 803 12.88 -26.06 12.20
CA ALA A 803 11.59 -26.02 11.54
C ALA A 803 11.60 -26.50 10.06
N TYR A 804 12.76 -26.78 9.47
CA TYR A 804 12.89 -26.81 8.01
C TYR A 804 12.48 -28.14 7.38
N LEU A 805 11.70 -28.00 6.30
CA LEU A 805 11.54 -29.06 5.31
C LEU A 805 12.76 -29.01 4.40
N TYR A 806 13.45 -30.14 4.26
CA TYR A 806 14.56 -30.27 3.33
C TYR A 806 14.05 -30.95 2.06
N ALA A 807 14.17 -30.26 0.94
CA ALA A 807 13.79 -30.76 -0.37
C ALA A 807 15.00 -31.46 -1.03
N GLY A 808 15.20 -32.75 -0.73
CA GLY A 808 16.17 -33.60 -1.45
C GLY A 808 17.65 -33.47 -1.04
N GLU A 809 18.52 -34.16 -1.78
CA GLU A 809 19.96 -34.32 -1.50
C GLU A 809 20.77 -33.01 -1.56
N GLU A 810 20.39 -32.05 -2.40
CA GLU A 810 21.14 -30.79 -2.56
C GLU A 810 21.00 -29.84 -1.35
N ASP A 811 19.89 -29.94 -0.63
CA ASP A 811 19.60 -29.11 0.55
C ASP A 811 20.09 -29.77 1.85
N THR A 812 20.49 -31.06 1.83
CA THR A 812 21.17 -31.66 2.98
C THR A 812 22.54 -31.01 3.18
N PRO A 813 22.87 -30.50 4.38
CA PRO A 813 24.10 -29.77 4.61
C PRO A 813 25.34 -30.53 4.09
N ALA A 814 25.97 -29.91 3.09
CA ALA A 814 27.08 -30.37 2.24
C ALA A 814 27.84 -31.62 2.69
N GLY A 815 27.33 -32.79 2.30
CA GLY A 815 28.04 -34.07 2.35
C GLY A 815 28.51 -34.54 3.76
N PRO A 816 29.03 -35.77 3.87
CA PRO A 816 29.50 -36.32 5.13
C PRO A 816 30.61 -35.51 5.84
N SER A 817 31.31 -34.63 5.11
CA SER A 817 32.59 -34.04 5.54
C SER A 817 32.50 -32.63 6.16
N THR A 818 31.39 -31.88 6.02
CA THR A 818 31.23 -30.57 6.69
C THR A 818 30.41 -30.62 7.98
N ARG A 819 30.02 -31.82 8.42
CA ARG A 819 29.24 -32.04 9.64
C ARG A 819 30.03 -31.55 10.87
N LEU A 820 29.46 -30.58 11.59
CA LEU A 820 29.93 -30.23 12.94
C LEU A 820 30.00 -31.50 13.78
N ALA A 821 31.22 -31.90 14.16
CA ALA A 821 31.45 -33.08 14.98
C ALA A 821 30.74 -32.89 16.34
N GLY A 822 29.60 -33.56 16.53
CA GLY A 822 28.83 -33.55 17.77
C GLY A 822 27.35 -33.19 17.63
N THR A 823 26.89 -32.68 16.48
CA THR A 823 25.47 -32.39 16.27
C THR A 823 24.72 -33.68 15.96
N ARG A 824 23.76 -34.09 16.80
CA ARG A 824 22.87 -35.22 16.51
C ARG A 824 21.80 -34.72 15.54
N TRP A 825 21.59 -35.39 14.42
CA TRP A 825 20.53 -35.03 13.49
C TRP A 825 19.42 -36.04 13.65
N LYS A 826 18.17 -35.61 13.87
CA LYS A 826 17.01 -36.50 13.75
C LYS A 826 16.28 -36.17 12.47
N TYR A 827 16.34 -37.07 11.50
CA TYR A 827 15.41 -37.06 10.37
C TYR A 827 14.03 -37.38 10.90
N VAL A 828 12.98 -36.74 10.42
CA VAL A 828 11.61 -36.98 10.84
C VAL A 828 10.77 -37.20 9.60
N VAL A 829 10.02 -38.31 9.55
CA VAL A 829 9.10 -38.66 8.45
C VAL A 829 7.70 -38.64 8.98
N ALA A 830 6.87 -37.71 8.51
CA ALA A 830 5.52 -37.51 9.02
C ALA A 830 4.45 -38.22 8.17
N PHE A 831 3.57 -38.98 8.83
CA PHE A 831 2.39 -39.63 8.27
C PHE A 831 1.14 -39.05 8.94
N PRO A 832 0.13 -38.60 8.18
CA PRO A 832 -1.08 -38.08 8.78
C PRO A 832 -1.97 -39.22 9.33
N LEU A 833 -2.54 -39.01 10.52
CA LEU A 833 -3.45 -39.96 11.17
C LEU A 833 -4.89 -39.45 11.09
N SER A 834 -5.82 -40.30 10.64
CA SER A 834 -7.25 -39.97 10.56
C SER A 834 -8.06 -40.81 11.55
N SER A 835 -9.18 -40.27 12.01
CA SER A 835 -10.19 -41.02 12.77
C SER A 835 -11.11 -41.86 11.89
N ASP A 836 -11.05 -41.65 10.57
CA ASP A 836 -11.82 -42.44 9.60
C ASP A 836 -11.07 -43.76 9.30
N VAL A 837 -11.83 -44.80 8.96
CA VAL A 837 -11.28 -46.16 8.77
C VAL A 837 -10.65 -46.27 7.38
N ALA A 838 -9.50 -46.96 7.29
CA ALA A 838 -8.83 -47.23 6.02
C ALA A 838 -9.80 -47.90 5.02
N GLY A 839 -9.92 -47.34 3.81
CA GLY A 839 -10.79 -47.84 2.73
C GLY A 839 -11.99 -46.95 2.38
N GLU A 840 -12.24 -45.87 3.11
CA GLU A 840 -13.21 -44.83 2.74
C GLU A 840 -12.50 -43.63 2.08
N ASP A 841 -13.21 -42.80 1.29
CA ASP A 841 -12.69 -41.52 0.78
C ASP A 841 -12.29 -40.65 1.97
N LEU A 842 -11.00 -40.63 2.30
CA LEU A 842 -10.47 -39.92 3.45
C LEU A 842 -10.62 -38.42 3.26
N ASP A 843 -11.50 -37.82 4.04
CA ASP A 843 -11.53 -36.39 4.22
C ASP A 843 -10.37 -36.01 5.15
N TRP A 844 -9.40 -35.23 4.67
CA TRP A 844 -8.27 -34.72 5.48
C TRP A 844 -8.59 -33.39 6.16
N GLY A 845 -9.86 -33.19 6.48
CA GLY A 845 -10.34 -32.02 7.18
C GLY A 845 -9.89 -31.92 8.65
N PRO A 846 -10.08 -30.73 9.25
CA PRO A 846 -9.87 -30.51 10.70
C PRO A 846 -10.65 -31.48 11.59
N HIS A 847 -11.78 -31.98 11.09
CA HIS A 847 -12.74 -32.82 11.82
C HIS A 847 -12.47 -34.32 11.72
N THR A 848 -11.40 -34.74 11.07
CA THR A 848 -10.99 -36.16 10.92
C THR A 848 -9.54 -36.38 11.30
N THR A 849 -8.69 -35.36 11.13
CA THR A 849 -7.25 -35.45 11.40
C THR A 849 -6.97 -35.59 12.90
N VAL A 850 -6.44 -36.72 13.36
CA VAL A 850 -6.12 -36.90 14.78
C VAL A 850 -4.76 -36.30 15.12
N GLY A 851 -3.79 -36.48 14.24
CA GLY A 851 -2.41 -36.07 14.49
C GLY A 851 -1.46 -36.54 13.40
N VAL A 852 -0.19 -36.70 13.77
CA VAL A 852 0.88 -37.13 12.86
C VAL A 852 1.72 -38.21 13.54
N LEU A 853 1.95 -39.31 12.84
CA LEU A 853 2.96 -40.29 13.22
C LEU A 853 4.29 -39.88 12.59
N THR A 854 5.35 -39.85 13.38
CA THR A 854 6.68 -39.51 12.90
C THR A 854 7.67 -40.65 13.08
N LEU A 855 8.52 -40.88 12.09
CA LEU A 855 9.68 -41.77 12.21
C LEU A 855 10.93 -40.93 12.31
N SER A 856 11.77 -41.19 13.31
CA SER A 856 12.99 -40.43 13.47
C SER A 856 14.20 -41.24 13.83
N SER A 857 15.37 -40.83 13.34
CA SER A 857 16.62 -41.48 13.74
C SER A 857 17.73 -40.46 13.92
N ALA A 858 18.46 -40.60 15.03
CA ALA A 858 19.66 -39.81 15.33
C ALA A 858 20.86 -40.17 14.44
N ARG A 859 20.75 -41.26 13.68
CA ARG A 859 21.79 -41.84 12.83
C ARG A 859 21.49 -41.55 11.36
N VAL A 860 22.48 -40.99 10.68
CA VAL A 860 22.40 -40.73 9.23
C VAL A 860 22.39 -42.04 8.43
N ASP A 861 23.05 -43.07 8.95
CA ASP A 861 23.12 -44.41 8.37
C ASP A 861 21.98 -45.33 8.85
N SER A 862 20.88 -44.77 9.37
CA SER A 862 19.72 -45.55 9.82
C SER A 862 18.90 -46.17 8.69
N GLY A 863 19.23 -45.86 7.43
CA GLY A 863 18.41 -46.18 6.25
C GLY A 863 17.13 -45.36 6.14
N LEU A 864 16.84 -44.46 7.10
CA LEU A 864 15.62 -43.63 7.08
C LEU A 864 15.63 -42.62 5.92
N VAL A 865 16.80 -42.05 5.60
CA VAL A 865 16.95 -41.14 4.44
C VAL A 865 16.72 -41.89 3.14
N ASP A 866 17.29 -43.09 3.01
CA ASP A 866 17.12 -43.95 1.82
C ASP A 866 15.66 -44.36 1.64
N LEU A 867 14.99 -44.76 2.74
CA LEU A 867 13.56 -45.09 2.76
C LEU A 867 12.71 -43.89 2.30
N VAL A 868 13.00 -42.69 2.79
CA VAL A 868 12.28 -41.46 2.40
C VAL A 868 12.55 -41.10 0.94
N GLY A 869 13.80 -41.17 0.50
CA GLY A 869 14.16 -40.92 -0.90
C GLY A 869 13.41 -41.84 -1.86
N GLN A 870 13.27 -43.13 -1.49
CA GLN A 870 12.48 -44.10 -2.23
C GLN A 870 10.98 -43.76 -2.26
N MET A 871 10.44 -43.20 -1.18
CA MET A 871 9.01 -42.80 -1.11
C MET A 871 8.70 -41.47 -1.81
N ILE A 872 9.63 -40.50 -1.81
CA ILE A 872 9.44 -39.16 -2.42
C ILE A 872 9.62 -39.21 -3.94
N ALA A 873 10.52 -40.06 -4.45
CA ALA A 873 10.82 -40.12 -5.89
C ALA A 873 9.69 -40.73 -6.75
N ALA A 874 8.64 -41.29 -6.14
CA ALA A 874 7.47 -41.76 -6.86
C ALA A 874 6.55 -40.56 -7.20
N PRO A 875 6.29 -40.25 -8.48
CA PRO A 875 5.24 -39.31 -8.82
C PRO A 875 3.91 -39.84 -8.25
N PRO A 876 2.99 -38.97 -7.80
CA PRO A 876 1.66 -39.42 -7.43
C PRO A 876 1.07 -40.15 -8.63
N ALA A 877 0.62 -41.39 -8.43
CA ALA A 877 0.02 -42.18 -9.49
C ALA A 877 -1.08 -41.36 -10.18
N ALA A 878 -1.11 -41.36 -11.51
CA ALA A 878 -2.19 -40.79 -12.32
C ALA A 878 -3.53 -41.56 -12.15
N GLY A 879 -3.79 -42.14 -10.97
CA GLY A 879 -4.83 -43.12 -10.69
C GLY A 879 -5.19 -43.35 -9.21
N ALA A 880 -4.69 -42.56 -8.24
CA ALA A 880 -5.43 -42.43 -6.97
C ALA A 880 -6.84 -41.90 -7.31
N PRO A 881 -7.93 -42.44 -6.73
CA PRO A 881 -9.22 -42.51 -7.39
C PRO A 881 -9.72 -41.14 -7.86
N ALA A 882 -9.64 -40.92 -9.18
CA ALA A 882 -10.31 -39.83 -9.84
C ALA A 882 -11.83 -40.07 -9.73
N ALA A 883 -12.48 -39.29 -8.88
CA ALA A 883 -13.92 -39.22 -8.80
C ALA A 883 -14.51 -38.76 -10.16
N TYR A 884 -15.29 -39.65 -10.76
CA TYR A 884 -16.28 -39.48 -11.83
C TYR A 884 -15.81 -39.09 -13.25
N GLY A 885 -16.21 -39.94 -14.20
CA GLY A 885 -16.14 -39.68 -15.63
C GLY A 885 -16.98 -38.47 -16.03
N LEU A 886 -16.35 -37.57 -16.79
CA LEU A 886 -17.03 -36.60 -17.61
C LEU A 886 -16.97 -37.10 -19.05
N GLY A 887 -18.16 -37.33 -19.61
CA GLY A 887 -18.33 -37.61 -21.03
C GLY A 887 -17.71 -36.51 -21.88
N ASP A 888 -17.04 -36.95 -22.94
CA ASP A 888 -16.51 -36.17 -24.04
C ASP A 888 -17.55 -35.17 -24.59
N PRO A 889 -17.31 -33.85 -24.53
CA PRO A 889 -18.07 -32.87 -25.28
C PRO A 889 -17.18 -32.29 -26.39
N ARG A 890 -16.72 -33.11 -27.33
CA ARG A 890 -16.18 -32.65 -28.62
C ARG A 890 -16.70 -33.46 -29.80
N ALA A 891 -17.98 -33.24 -30.10
CA ALA A 891 -18.48 -33.31 -31.47
C ALA A 891 -19.10 -31.95 -31.83
N GLU A 892 -18.75 -31.48 -33.03
CA GLU A 892 -19.33 -30.34 -33.78
C GLU A 892 -18.90 -28.92 -33.40
N ALA A 893 -17.91 -28.39 -34.14
CA ALA A 893 -18.13 -27.26 -35.07
C ALA A 893 -16.84 -26.95 -35.83
N GLY A 894 -16.81 -27.37 -37.10
CA GLY A 894 -15.84 -26.85 -38.06
C GLY A 894 -16.29 -25.50 -38.61
N ARG A 895 -15.32 -24.60 -38.86
CA ARG A 895 -15.08 -23.88 -40.13
C ARG A 895 -14.06 -22.76 -39.90
N GLY A 896 -12.96 -22.81 -40.64
CA GLY A 896 -12.06 -21.67 -40.87
C GLY A 896 -12.75 -20.55 -41.68
N PRO A 897 -12.04 -19.49 -42.13
CA PRO A 897 -10.79 -19.62 -42.89
C PRO A 897 -9.72 -18.54 -42.59
N GLY A 898 -8.50 -18.72 -43.14
CA GLY A 898 -7.58 -17.60 -43.40
C GLY A 898 -6.09 -17.97 -43.35
N ARG A 899 -5.50 -18.26 -44.51
CA ARG A 899 -4.05 -18.48 -44.73
C ARG A 899 -3.29 -17.14 -44.90
N SER A 900 -2.09 -17.07 -44.30
CA SER A 900 -0.77 -16.63 -44.85
C SER A 900 -0.56 -15.13 -45.22
N PRO A 901 0.68 -14.60 -45.37
CA PRO A 901 2.04 -15.18 -45.19
C PRO A 901 3.03 -14.36 -44.30
N ASP A 902 4.14 -15.04 -43.97
CA ASP A 902 5.54 -14.60 -43.91
C ASP A 902 5.95 -13.29 -43.20
N ALA A 903 6.81 -13.44 -42.19
CA ALA A 903 7.99 -12.59 -42.02
C ALA A 903 9.07 -13.32 -41.20
N ASP A 904 10.18 -13.57 -41.88
CA ASP A 904 11.52 -13.88 -41.37
C ASP A 904 12.06 -12.83 -40.37
N VAL A 905 13.22 -13.17 -39.76
CA VAL A 905 14.11 -12.39 -38.86
C VAL A 905 13.83 -12.68 -37.38
N GLY A 906 14.73 -13.21 -36.55
CA GLY A 906 16.15 -13.53 -36.66
C GLY A 906 16.64 -13.66 -35.22
N ALA A 907 16.89 -14.89 -34.74
CA ALA A 907 17.33 -15.16 -33.38
C ALA A 907 18.81 -15.58 -33.40
N GLY A 908 19.68 -14.73 -32.87
CA GLY A 908 20.98 -15.12 -32.35
C GLY A 908 20.83 -15.33 -30.85
N ALA A 909 20.93 -16.58 -30.40
CA ALA A 909 21.05 -16.94 -28.99
C ALA A 909 22.15 -17.98 -28.88
N ASP A 910 23.07 -17.70 -27.97
CA ASP A 910 24.34 -18.38 -27.81
C ASP A 910 24.20 -19.83 -27.33
N ASP A 911 25.01 -20.62 -28.01
CA ASP A 911 25.44 -22.00 -27.86
C ASP A 911 25.67 -22.44 -26.39
N TRP A 912 24.82 -23.34 -25.89
CA TRP A 912 25.14 -24.25 -24.79
C TRP A 912 25.16 -25.67 -25.35
N GLY A 913 26.36 -26.22 -25.45
CA GLY A 913 26.63 -27.53 -26.03
C GLY A 913 25.91 -28.66 -25.29
N ALA A 914 25.12 -29.41 -26.04
CA ALA A 914 24.61 -30.72 -25.64
C ALA A 914 25.24 -31.77 -26.58
N SER A 915 26.13 -32.58 -26.02
CA SER A 915 26.51 -33.86 -26.60
C SER A 915 26.75 -34.85 -25.48
N GLU A 916 25.74 -35.65 -25.16
CA GLU A 916 25.90 -37.02 -24.67
C GLU A 916 24.59 -37.77 -24.97
N GLU A 917 24.71 -38.87 -25.70
CA GLU A 917 23.61 -39.76 -26.07
C GLU A 917 23.03 -40.44 -24.82
N PRO A 918 21.71 -40.66 -24.71
CA PRO A 918 21.15 -41.45 -23.64
C PRO A 918 21.39 -42.93 -23.94
N GLY A 919 22.24 -43.56 -23.13
CA GLY A 919 22.32 -45.02 -23.09
C GLY A 919 21.01 -45.59 -22.53
N ASP A 920 20.54 -46.67 -23.15
CA ASP A 920 19.37 -47.45 -22.74
C ASP A 920 19.49 -47.92 -21.27
N ALA A 921 18.97 -47.11 -20.34
CA ALA A 921 18.62 -47.55 -19.01
C ALA A 921 17.22 -48.16 -19.09
N ALA A 922 17.15 -49.49 -19.13
CA ALA A 922 15.91 -50.20 -18.82
C ALA A 922 15.54 -49.87 -17.37
N GLU A 923 14.69 -48.86 -17.17
CA GLU A 923 14.10 -48.56 -15.88
C GLU A 923 13.30 -49.78 -15.40
N ASP A 924 13.70 -50.27 -14.23
CA ASP A 924 13.10 -51.43 -13.58
C ASP A 924 11.71 -51.04 -13.06
N VAL A 925 10.68 -51.22 -13.90
CA VAL A 925 9.25 -51.03 -13.58
C VAL A 925 8.83 -51.77 -12.30
N GLY A 926 9.60 -52.79 -11.87
CA GLY A 926 9.38 -53.48 -10.60
C GLY A 926 9.70 -52.65 -9.35
N ASP A 927 10.61 -51.68 -9.47
CA ASP A 927 11.11 -50.90 -8.34
C ASP A 927 10.15 -49.75 -7.98
N GLU A 928 9.52 -49.13 -8.97
CA GLU A 928 8.51 -48.07 -8.77
C GLU A 928 7.25 -48.63 -8.09
N LYS A 929 6.79 -49.80 -8.52
CA LYS A 929 5.60 -50.47 -7.95
C LYS A 929 5.83 -50.95 -6.52
N ARG A 930 7.07 -51.34 -6.17
CA ARG A 930 7.46 -51.66 -4.79
C ARG A 930 7.46 -50.41 -3.90
N ARG A 931 7.88 -49.25 -4.41
CA ARG A 931 7.91 -47.99 -3.66
C ARG A 931 6.51 -47.48 -3.33
N GLU A 932 5.58 -47.59 -4.27
CA GLU A 932 4.17 -47.25 -4.05
C GLU A 932 3.53 -48.14 -2.97
N LEU A 933 3.71 -49.46 -3.09
CA LEU A 933 3.18 -50.42 -2.12
C LEU A 933 3.72 -50.19 -0.70
N ALA A 934 5.00 -49.84 -0.57
CA ALA A 934 5.63 -49.54 0.71
C ALA A 934 4.99 -48.31 1.40
N GLY A 935 4.65 -47.29 0.62
CA GLY A 935 3.93 -46.10 1.12
C GLY A 935 2.54 -46.41 1.65
N GLU A 936 1.74 -47.13 0.86
CA GLU A 936 0.38 -47.55 1.24
C GLU A 936 0.38 -48.48 2.46
N LEU A 937 1.35 -49.40 2.52
CA LEU A 937 1.50 -50.33 3.63
C LEU A 937 1.83 -49.56 4.92
N LEU A 938 2.86 -48.71 4.92
CA LEU A 938 3.21 -47.91 6.10
C LEU A 938 2.07 -47.03 6.58
N TRP A 939 1.31 -46.45 5.64
CA TRP A 939 0.15 -45.64 5.96
C TRP A 939 -0.99 -46.46 6.58
N SER A 940 -1.26 -47.66 6.06
CA SER A 940 -2.28 -48.57 6.61
C SER A 940 -1.93 -48.99 8.03
N TYR A 941 -0.65 -49.31 8.28
CA TYR A 941 -0.15 -49.63 9.60
C TYR A 941 -0.21 -48.44 10.57
N ALA A 942 0.07 -47.23 10.08
CA ALA A 942 -0.06 -46.01 10.86
C ALA A 942 -1.51 -45.78 11.31
N ASN A 943 -2.51 -46.03 10.47
CA ASN A 943 -3.92 -45.91 10.86
C ASN A 943 -4.42 -47.08 11.70
N PHE A 944 -3.82 -48.28 11.57
CA PHE A 944 -4.12 -49.41 12.45
C PHE A 944 -3.86 -49.07 13.92
N LEU A 945 -2.88 -48.20 14.21
CA LEU A 945 -2.63 -47.65 15.55
C LEU A 945 -3.89 -47.02 16.16
N MET A 946 -4.71 -46.35 15.34
CA MET A 946 -5.91 -45.68 15.81
C MET A 946 -6.98 -46.67 16.27
N LEU A 947 -7.04 -47.87 15.69
CA LEU A 947 -7.95 -48.93 16.12
C LEU A 947 -7.58 -49.45 17.52
N CYS A 948 -6.28 -49.67 17.76
CA CYS A 948 -5.76 -50.09 19.06
C CYS A 948 -6.09 -49.12 20.21
N LEU A 949 -6.36 -47.86 19.89
CA LEU A 949 -6.67 -46.81 20.86
C LEU A 949 -8.18 -46.56 21.04
N THR A 950 -9.01 -47.03 20.11
CA THR A 950 -10.47 -46.83 20.15
C THR A 950 -11.24 -47.98 20.78
N GLU A 951 -10.67 -49.19 20.82
CA GLU A 951 -11.33 -50.32 21.47
C GLU A 951 -11.27 -50.14 22.99
N ASP A 952 -12.43 -50.23 23.65
CA ASP A 952 -12.49 -50.24 25.11
C ASP A 952 -11.51 -51.30 25.63
N PRO A 953 -10.65 -50.97 26.62
CA PRO A 953 -9.65 -51.90 27.11
C PRO A 953 -10.36 -53.16 27.59
N VAL A 954 -10.19 -54.24 26.82
CA VAL A 954 -10.76 -55.55 27.16
C VAL A 954 -10.27 -55.88 28.58
N PRO A 955 -11.18 -56.10 29.56
CA PRO A 955 -10.79 -56.26 30.94
C PRO A 955 -9.77 -57.40 31.06
N ALA A 956 -8.66 -57.13 31.75
CA ALA A 956 -7.56 -58.07 31.95
C ALA A 956 -8.08 -59.35 32.65
N GLY A 957 -8.45 -60.35 31.84
CA GLY A 957 -9.08 -61.59 32.33
C GLY A 957 -9.91 -62.38 31.33
N SER A 958 -10.23 -61.87 30.13
CA SER A 958 -10.85 -62.69 29.07
C SER A 958 -9.79 -63.34 28.18
N ASP A 959 -9.75 -64.67 28.17
CA ASP A 959 -8.82 -65.50 27.38
C ASP A 959 -9.11 -65.53 25.86
N ASP A 960 -10.03 -64.70 25.35
CA ASP A 960 -10.31 -64.56 23.91
C ASP A 960 -9.25 -63.69 23.18
N ARG A 961 -7.97 -64.06 23.30
CA ARG A 961 -6.83 -63.45 22.56
C ARG A 961 -6.59 -64.09 21.19
N ALA A 962 -7.59 -64.72 20.59
CA ALA A 962 -7.48 -65.30 19.26
C ALA A 962 -7.80 -64.27 18.17
N SER A 963 -6.74 -63.90 17.44
CA SER A 963 -6.71 -63.15 16.18
C SER A 963 -7.08 -61.66 16.22
N LEU A 964 -6.03 -60.83 16.32
CA LEU A 964 -5.93 -59.63 15.49
C LEU A 964 -6.31 -60.00 14.04
N PRO A 965 -7.06 -59.16 13.31
CA PRO A 965 -7.50 -59.50 11.97
C PRO A 965 -6.29 -59.75 11.05
N ASN A 966 -6.15 -60.99 10.58
CA ASN A 966 -5.15 -61.44 9.59
C ASN A 966 -5.38 -60.82 8.18
N THR A 967 -6.15 -59.74 8.08
CA THR A 967 -6.70 -59.18 6.83
C THR A 967 -6.18 -57.79 6.49
N ALA A 968 -5.15 -57.30 7.18
CA ALA A 968 -4.40 -56.09 6.79
C ALA A 968 -3.24 -56.44 5.86
#